data_AF-A0A179SE04-F1
#
_entry.id   AF-A0A179SE04-F1
#
_cell.length_a   1.000
_cell.length_b   1.000
_cell.length_c   1.000
_cell.angle_alpha   90.00
_cell.angle_beta   90.00
_cell.angle_gamma   90.00
#
_symmetry.space_group_name_H-M   'P 1'
#
loop_
_entity.id
_entity.type
_entity.pdbx_description
1 polymer ?
#
loop_
_entity_poly.entity_id
_entity_poly.type
_entity_poly.pdbx_seq_one_letter_code
_entity_poly.pdbx_strand_id
1 'polypeptide(L)'
;MPRVVASMPIDGATEVYPGLPIAIEFSRAMDPDTVSPASLSLREEGGGAVPAAVAYDAGARRARLTPLAPLRPGASYRVAVGTGTRPASLLGLRLAEPAEPRFTVAATPVPADVPADMLGAPILVAVGPGNPFGPYYAEILGAEGLNLFATVAPEALTPERLAGAALVLMTETPDEALAGRLAAWVGSGGNLIAIRPQGGWLPLFGLAPAGGPVDGRYLQTEAAAPAARGIVREAMQIHGPASLYALEDATAVARLSTGAEALPFPAVSLRRAGQGQAAAFAFDLATSVVRLRQGNPAFAGQERDGRPPRRANDLFFPDFLDLSRVAIPQADEQQRLLANLIVTMAAGRLPLPRIWYLPDERRAALVMAGDDHATRDGTLSAYRRLVAESPLECRPGTWDCARATSYVTPETRLAPEQAQAYAALGFETAIHVDTGCRDVDAAALGLALGRQAGGIGRKLGLPMQTTHRLHCVTWNGWADTAKIERSAGIRLDLGYYYWPGSWIRRRPGFMTGSGFPQRFADLDGRVLDIYQAASHLVNENGIDQRRGIEVMLDRALGPEQFFGAFGTHYDYSDRYFDHLVSAARERGVALISAAQLLRWIDRREATRFEALAWSGYDLTFRVRLPDGPEQATGMLPVSALSHRLAAITRGGHRVPFRVETIKGLDYAMFELEAGTYTVLYDEKTSAMPAPARLR
;
A
#
# COMPACT_ATOMS: atom_id res chain seq x y z
N MET A 1 -35.05 -24.48 -16.03
CA MET A 1 -33.91 -24.51 -16.96
C MET A 1 -32.62 -24.17 -16.22
N PRO A 2 -31.46 -24.77 -16.57
CA PRO A 2 -30.14 -24.32 -16.11
C PRO A 2 -29.86 -22.86 -16.51
N ARG A 3 -29.12 -22.12 -15.69
CA ARG A 3 -28.59 -20.78 -16.01
C ARG A 3 -27.18 -20.62 -15.47
N VAL A 4 -26.43 -19.65 -16.00
CA VAL A 4 -25.20 -19.17 -15.37
C VAL A 4 -25.58 -18.38 -14.10
N VAL A 5 -24.94 -18.66 -12.97
CA VAL A 5 -25.19 -17.98 -11.69
C VAL A 5 -24.04 -17.10 -11.24
N ALA A 6 -22.83 -17.36 -11.71
CA ALA A 6 -21.65 -16.54 -11.49
C ALA A 6 -20.60 -16.82 -12.56
N SER A 7 -19.74 -15.82 -12.80
CA SER A 7 -18.53 -15.94 -13.58
C SER A 7 -17.35 -15.42 -12.77
N MET A 8 -16.18 -15.98 -13.04
CA MET A 8 -14.88 -15.43 -12.65
C MET A 8 -14.08 -15.27 -13.94
N PRO A 9 -13.62 -14.08 -14.31
CA PRO A 9 -13.93 -12.78 -13.69
C PRO A 9 -15.43 -12.45 -13.68
N ILE A 10 -15.83 -11.55 -12.79
CA ILE A 10 -17.20 -11.01 -12.77
C ILE A 10 -17.44 -10.26 -14.09
N ASP A 11 -18.66 -10.35 -14.62
CA ASP A 11 -19.04 -9.59 -15.82
C ASP A 11 -18.79 -8.09 -15.64
N GLY A 12 -18.04 -7.50 -16.56
CA GLY A 12 -17.60 -6.10 -16.54
C GLY A 12 -16.31 -5.81 -15.77
N ALA A 13 -15.61 -6.82 -15.23
CA ALA A 13 -14.35 -6.61 -14.51
C ALA A 13 -13.26 -5.96 -15.38
N THR A 14 -12.55 -4.94 -14.88
CA THR A 14 -11.55 -4.18 -15.68
C THR A 14 -10.09 -4.37 -15.26
N GLU A 15 -9.83 -4.85 -14.05
CA GLU A 15 -8.48 -5.10 -13.51
C GLU A 15 -8.25 -6.59 -13.28
N VAL A 16 -8.42 -7.39 -14.34
CA VAL A 16 -8.17 -8.84 -14.27
C VAL A 16 -6.70 -9.10 -14.50
N TYR A 17 -5.96 -9.44 -13.45
CA TYR A 17 -4.54 -9.75 -13.58
C TYR A 17 -4.30 -11.01 -14.42
N PRO A 18 -3.23 -11.03 -15.24
CA PRO A 18 -2.84 -12.21 -15.99
C PRO A 18 -2.70 -13.45 -15.09
N GLY A 19 -3.15 -14.61 -15.58
CA GLY A 19 -3.05 -15.88 -14.85
C GLY A 19 -4.18 -16.14 -13.84
N LEU A 20 -5.07 -15.18 -13.59
CA LEU A 20 -6.30 -15.46 -12.85
C LEU A 20 -7.17 -16.49 -13.59
N PRO A 21 -7.86 -17.39 -12.87
CA PRO A 21 -8.67 -18.41 -13.49
C PRO A 21 -9.89 -17.81 -14.19
N ILE A 22 -10.31 -18.44 -15.29
CA ILE A 22 -11.60 -18.15 -15.92
C ILE A 22 -12.55 -19.31 -15.59
N ALA A 23 -13.69 -19.01 -14.99
CA ALA A 23 -14.67 -20.02 -14.60
C ALA A 23 -16.12 -19.55 -14.71
N ILE A 24 -17.02 -20.50 -14.95
CA ILE A 24 -18.47 -20.32 -15.03
C ILE A 24 -19.12 -21.29 -14.05
N GLU A 25 -20.01 -20.79 -13.19
CA GLU A 25 -20.85 -21.63 -12.35
C GLU A 25 -22.29 -21.69 -12.89
N PHE A 26 -22.83 -22.90 -12.96
CA PHE A 26 -24.21 -23.15 -13.38
C PHE A 26 -25.12 -23.39 -12.17
N SER A 27 -26.41 -23.06 -12.33
CA SER A 27 -27.43 -23.27 -11.28
C SER A 27 -27.68 -24.75 -10.92
N ARG A 28 -27.16 -25.68 -11.71
CA ARG A 28 -27.26 -27.14 -11.53
C ARG A 28 -26.17 -27.85 -12.30
N ALA A 29 -25.98 -29.13 -12.01
CA ALA A 29 -25.05 -29.97 -12.76
C ALA A 29 -25.44 -30.02 -14.25
N MET A 30 -24.45 -29.77 -15.10
CA MET A 30 -24.50 -29.90 -16.54
C MET A 30 -24.04 -31.31 -16.94
N ASP A 31 -24.42 -31.75 -18.13
CA ASP A 31 -23.87 -32.95 -18.74
C ASP A 31 -22.45 -32.64 -19.24
N PRO A 32 -21.40 -33.31 -18.69
CA PRO A 32 -20.01 -33.06 -19.07
C PRO A 32 -19.76 -33.16 -20.57
N ASP A 33 -20.45 -34.05 -21.29
CA ASP A 33 -20.26 -34.25 -22.73
C ASP A 33 -20.75 -33.05 -23.55
N THR A 34 -21.58 -32.20 -22.95
CA THR A 34 -22.11 -30.99 -23.58
C THR A 34 -21.36 -29.71 -23.20
N VAL A 35 -20.42 -29.79 -22.24
CA VAL A 35 -19.56 -28.66 -21.82
C VAL A 35 -18.20 -28.80 -22.50
N SER A 36 -18.07 -28.18 -23.67
CA SER A 36 -16.91 -28.31 -24.55
C SER A 36 -16.56 -26.96 -25.19
N PRO A 37 -15.46 -26.84 -25.95
CA PRO A 37 -15.13 -25.62 -26.69
C PRO A 37 -16.24 -25.12 -27.65
N ALA A 38 -17.17 -25.99 -28.05
CA ALA A 38 -18.32 -25.62 -28.89
C ALA A 38 -19.46 -24.93 -28.12
N SER A 39 -19.55 -25.16 -26.81
CA SER A 39 -20.57 -24.57 -25.93
C SER A 39 -20.00 -23.49 -25.02
N LEU A 40 -18.70 -23.53 -24.69
CA LEU A 40 -18.00 -22.53 -23.91
C LEU A 40 -16.69 -22.15 -24.61
N SER A 41 -16.53 -20.90 -25.00
CA SER A 41 -15.31 -20.42 -25.67
C SER A 41 -14.86 -19.06 -25.15
N LEU A 42 -13.55 -18.80 -25.18
CA LEU A 42 -12.99 -17.50 -24.88
C LEU A 42 -12.76 -16.73 -26.19
N ARG A 43 -13.14 -15.45 -26.21
CA ARG A 43 -12.99 -14.58 -27.37
C ARG A 43 -12.46 -13.23 -26.96
N GLU A 44 -11.65 -12.62 -27.82
CA GLU A 44 -11.33 -11.20 -27.72
C GLU A 44 -12.56 -10.37 -28.09
N GLU A 45 -12.69 -9.17 -27.54
CA GLU A 45 -13.82 -8.28 -27.84
C GLU A 45 -13.94 -7.98 -29.35
N GLY A 46 -12.80 -7.86 -30.05
CA GLY A 46 -12.74 -7.74 -31.51
C GLY A 46 -13.19 -8.97 -32.31
N GLY A 47 -13.59 -10.06 -31.64
CA GLY A 47 -14.21 -11.25 -32.24
C GLY A 47 -13.28 -12.44 -32.43
N GLY A 48 -11.96 -12.25 -32.33
CA GLY A 48 -10.95 -13.29 -32.45
C GLY A 48 -11.13 -14.41 -31.42
N ALA A 49 -11.03 -15.67 -31.86
CA ALA A 49 -11.05 -16.80 -30.95
C ALA A 49 -9.75 -16.87 -30.15
N VAL A 50 -9.86 -17.10 -28.84
CA VAL A 50 -8.71 -17.32 -27.96
C VAL A 50 -8.71 -18.80 -27.59
N PRO A 51 -7.75 -19.60 -28.11
CA PRO A 51 -7.67 -21.01 -27.77
C PRO A 51 -7.58 -21.21 -26.26
N ALA A 52 -8.50 -22.00 -25.71
CA ALA A 52 -8.57 -22.33 -24.30
C ALA A 52 -9.01 -23.79 -24.11
N ALA A 53 -8.39 -24.48 -23.16
CA ALA A 53 -8.87 -25.77 -22.70
C ALA A 53 -10.11 -25.57 -21.82
N VAL A 54 -11.14 -26.39 -22.02
CA VAL A 54 -12.37 -26.39 -21.22
C VAL A 54 -12.40 -27.64 -20.34
N ALA A 55 -12.58 -27.46 -19.05
CA ALA A 55 -12.78 -28.55 -18.09
C ALA A 55 -14.07 -28.31 -17.30
N TYR A 56 -14.80 -29.38 -16.98
CA TYR A 56 -16.05 -29.30 -16.23
C TYR A 56 -16.06 -30.21 -14.99
N ASP A 57 -16.41 -29.64 -13.85
CA ASP A 57 -16.67 -30.35 -12.60
C ASP A 57 -18.19 -30.32 -12.34
N ALA A 58 -18.85 -31.45 -12.56
CA ALA A 58 -20.30 -31.59 -12.37
C ALA A 58 -20.72 -31.49 -10.90
N GLY A 59 -19.88 -31.97 -9.97
CA GLY A 59 -20.15 -31.94 -8.53
C GLY A 59 -20.14 -30.52 -8.00
N ALA A 60 -19.17 -29.72 -8.44
CA ALA A 60 -19.11 -28.30 -8.11
C ALA A 60 -19.92 -27.40 -9.05
N ARG A 61 -20.48 -27.96 -10.13
CA ARG A 61 -21.25 -27.27 -11.19
C ARG A 61 -20.45 -26.16 -11.89
N ARG A 62 -19.13 -26.35 -12.04
CA ARG A 62 -18.20 -25.32 -12.53
C ARG A 62 -17.49 -25.76 -13.80
N ALA A 63 -17.53 -24.91 -14.82
CA ALA A 63 -16.63 -25.01 -15.95
C ALA A 63 -15.42 -24.08 -15.74
N ARG A 64 -14.23 -24.50 -16.18
CA ARG A 64 -13.02 -23.69 -16.23
C ARG A 64 -12.54 -23.56 -17.67
N LEU A 65 -12.07 -22.38 -18.01
CA LEU A 65 -11.37 -22.10 -19.25
C LEU A 65 -9.91 -21.74 -18.92
N THR A 66 -8.97 -22.48 -19.49
CA THR A 66 -7.54 -22.22 -19.35
C THR A 66 -6.99 -21.76 -20.70
N PRO A 67 -6.69 -20.45 -20.88
CA PRO A 67 -6.05 -19.96 -22.09
C PRO A 67 -4.77 -20.73 -22.40
N LEU A 68 -4.56 -21.11 -23.65
CA LEU A 68 -3.33 -21.82 -24.07
C LEU A 68 -2.13 -20.87 -24.24
N ALA A 69 -2.38 -19.57 -24.28
CA ALA A 69 -1.38 -18.51 -24.26
C ALA A 69 -1.78 -17.42 -23.26
N PRO A 70 -0.81 -16.67 -22.69
CA PRO A 70 -1.11 -15.54 -21.81
C PRO A 70 -2.03 -14.52 -22.49
N LEU A 71 -3.01 -14.02 -21.74
CA LEU A 71 -3.89 -12.96 -22.22
C LEU A 71 -3.12 -11.64 -22.37
N ARG A 72 -3.51 -10.83 -23.35
CA ARG A 72 -2.86 -9.56 -23.66
C ARG A 72 -3.22 -8.50 -22.62
N PRO A 73 -2.25 -7.86 -21.96
CA PRO A 73 -2.51 -6.76 -21.04
C PRO A 73 -3.30 -5.64 -21.71
N GLY A 74 -4.29 -5.08 -21.01
CA GLY A 74 -5.15 -4.00 -21.51
C GLY A 74 -6.21 -4.43 -22.54
N ALA A 75 -6.21 -5.70 -22.99
CA ALA A 75 -7.21 -6.20 -23.93
C ALA A 75 -8.48 -6.67 -23.21
N SER A 76 -9.62 -6.50 -23.87
CA SER A 76 -10.92 -6.98 -23.41
C SER A 76 -11.29 -8.32 -24.05
N TYR A 77 -11.90 -9.19 -23.24
CA TYR A 77 -12.29 -10.55 -23.57
C TYR A 77 -13.73 -10.81 -23.14
N ARG A 78 -14.36 -11.80 -23.76
CA ARG A 78 -15.66 -12.35 -23.34
C ARG A 78 -15.65 -13.87 -23.32
N VAL A 79 -16.34 -14.46 -22.35
CA VAL A 79 -16.55 -15.90 -22.27
C VAL A 79 -17.92 -16.22 -22.88
N ALA A 80 -17.94 -16.78 -24.08
CA ALA A 80 -19.18 -17.10 -24.76
C ALA A 80 -19.73 -18.45 -24.29
N VAL A 81 -20.84 -18.43 -23.56
CA VAL A 81 -21.50 -19.60 -22.96
C VAL A 81 -22.83 -19.85 -23.65
N GLY A 82 -22.94 -20.95 -24.38
CA GLY A 82 -24.17 -21.36 -25.08
C GLY A 82 -24.54 -20.53 -26.30
N THR A 83 -23.63 -19.68 -26.81
CA THR A 83 -23.84 -18.86 -28.03
C THR A 83 -23.71 -19.68 -29.32
N GLY A 84 -22.86 -20.72 -29.32
CA GLY A 84 -22.78 -21.73 -30.37
C GLY A 84 -23.77 -22.86 -30.08
N THR A 85 -23.33 -23.86 -29.30
CA THR A 85 -24.21 -24.94 -28.83
C THR A 85 -24.61 -24.71 -27.37
N ARG A 86 -25.91 -24.69 -27.07
CA ARG A 86 -26.40 -24.60 -25.68
C ARG A 86 -26.10 -25.89 -24.92
N PRO A 87 -25.29 -25.87 -23.83
CA PRO A 87 -25.01 -27.06 -23.03
C PRO A 87 -26.30 -27.56 -22.34
N ALA A 88 -26.39 -28.85 -22.07
CA ALA A 88 -27.54 -29.47 -21.42
C ALA A 88 -27.20 -29.90 -19.99
N SER A 89 -28.23 -30.00 -19.13
CA SER A 89 -28.11 -30.66 -17.83
C SER A 89 -28.10 -32.18 -17.96
N LEU A 90 -27.71 -32.88 -16.89
CA LEU A 90 -27.88 -34.33 -16.78
C LEU A 90 -29.34 -34.81 -16.95
N LEU A 91 -30.31 -33.89 -16.87
CA LEU A 91 -31.74 -34.14 -17.13
C LEU A 91 -32.18 -33.74 -18.55
N GLY A 92 -31.24 -33.47 -19.47
CA GLY A 92 -31.52 -33.07 -20.86
C GLY A 92 -32.02 -31.63 -21.05
N LEU A 93 -32.24 -30.87 -19.97
CA LEU A 93 -32.66 -29.47 -20.06
C LEU A 93 -31.50 -28.57 -20.54
N ARG A 94 -31.68 -27.85 -21.64
CA ARG A 94 -30.67 -26.91 -22.18
C ARG A 94 -30.58 -25.62 -21.36
N LEU A 95 -29.40 -25.00 -21.38
CA LEU A 95 -29.17 -23.67 -20.83
C LEU A 95 -30.27 -22.70 -21.27
N ALA A 96 -30.88 -22.02 -20.29
CA ALA A 96 -32.06 -21.18 -20.49
C ALA A 96 -31.80 -20.09 -21.53
N GLU A 97 -30.71 -19.34 -21.34
CA GLU A 97 -30.22 -18.33 -22.28
C GLU A 97 -28.70 -18.36 -22.35
N PRO A 98 -28.10 -17.99 -23.50
CA PRO A 98 -26.67 -17.77 -23.60
C PRO A 98 -26.21 -16.68 -22.64
N ALA A 99 -24.94 -16.73 -22.24
CA ALA A 99 -24.29 -15.69 -21.46
C ALA A 99 -22.94 -15.33 -22.08
N GLU A 100 -22.56 -14.06 -21.99
CA GLU A 100 -21.28 -13.56 -22.51
C GLU A 100 -20.60 -12.62 -21.51
N PRO A 101 -20.23 -13.07 -20.29
CA PRO A 101 -19.54 -12.22 -19.33
C PRO A 101 -18.24 -11.69 -19.93
N ARG A 102 -18.01 -10.40 -19.76
CA ARG A 102 -16.88 -9.64 -20.31
C ARG A 102 -15.91 -9.27 -19.21
N PHE A 103 -14.64 -9.15 -19.58
CA PHE A 103 -13.63 -8.62 -18.68
C PHE A 103 -12.47 -7.99 -19.46
N THR A 104 -11.73 -7.10 -18.81
CA THR A 104 -10.52 -6.49 -19.34
C THR A 104 -9.34 -6.89 -18.48
N VAL A 105 -8.27 -7.32 -19.15
CA VAL A 105 -7.02 -7.68 -18.48
C VAL A 105 -6.33 -6.40 -18.03
N ALA A 106 -5.82 -6.39 -16.80
CA ALA A 106 -5.05 -5.29 -16.27
C ALA A 106 -3.92 -4.92 -17.26
N ALA A 107 -3.77 -3.63 -17.55
CA ALA A 107 -2.68 -3.18 -18.39
C ALA A 107 -1.33 -3.46 -17.70
N THR A 108 -0.28 -3.71 -18.47
CA THR A 108 1.07 -3.59 -17.91
C THR A 108 1.23 -2.15 -17.44
N PRO A 109 1.75 -1.90 -16.23
CA PRO A 109 2.24 -0.58 -15.89
C PRO A 109 3.29 -0.22 -16.94
N VAL A 110 2.91 0.58 -17.93
CA VAL A 110 3.87 1.18 -18.84
C VAL A 110 4.67 2.11 -17.92
N PRO A 111 6.02 2.06 -17.90
CA PRO A 111 6.78 3.19 -17.38
C PRO A 111 6.30 4.34 -18.24
N ALA A 112 5.39 5.17 -17.71
CA ALA A 112 4.68 6.13 -18.53
C ALA A 112 5.72 6.89 -19.34
N ASP A 113 5.50 7.05 -20.65
CA ASP A 113 6.15 8.15 -21.37
C ASP A 113 5.97 9.35 -20.45
N VAL A 114 7.09 9.87 -19.93
CA VAL A 114 7.09 10.88 -18.87
C VAL A 114 6.09 11.94 -19.31
N PRO A 115 4.92 12.06 -18.65
CA PRO A 115 3.90 12.99 -19.08
C PRO A 115 4.57 14.37 -19.26
N ALA A 116 4.15 15.16 -20.26
CA ALA A 116 4.90 16.38 -20.61
C ALA A 116 5.08 17.34 -19.41
N ASP A 117 4.16 17.29 -18.44
CA ASP A 117 4.18 17.96 -17.13
C ASP A 117 5.18 17.37 -16.12
N MET A 118 5.67 16.14 -16.31
CA MET A 118 6.67 15.45 -15.49
C MET A 118 8.10 15.52 -16.06
N LEU A 119 8.31 16.08 -17.25
CA LEU A 119 9.65 16.24 -17.86
C LEU A 119 10.61 17.10 -17.01
N GLY A 120 10.10 17.82 -16.01
CA GLY A 120 10.87 18.60 -15.04
C GLY A 120 10.84 18.06 -13.61
N ALA A 121 10.49 16.79 -13.39
CA ALA A 121 10.48 16.21 -12.04
C ALA A 121 11.90 16.23 -11.43
N PRO A 122 12.08 16.79 -10.22
CA PRO A 122 13.40 16.91 -9.60
C PRO A 122 13.98 15.56 -9.14
N ILE A 123 13.15 14.54 -8.96
CA ILE A 123 13.58 13.18 -8.61
C ILE A 123 13.31 12.25 -9.78
N LEU A 124 14.33 11.53 -10.24
CA LEU A 124 14.18 10.48 -11.25
C LEU A 124 14.38 9.12 -10.57
N VAL A 125 13.38 8.25 -10.67
CA VAL A 125 13.47 6.85 -10.21
C VAL A 125 13.72 5.98 -11.44
N ALA A 126 14.97 5.56 -11.62
CA ALA A 126 15.39 4.78 -12.77
C ALA A 126 15.21 3.28 -12.49
N VAL A 127 14.25 2.69 -13.19
CA VAL A 127 13.81 1.30 -13.03
C VAL A 127 14.09 0.55 -14.31
N GLY A 128 14.96 -0.46 -14.25
CA GLY A 128 15.15 -1.38 -15.36
C GLY A 128 14.85 -2.84 -14.96
N PRO A 129 15.01 -3.77 -15.92
CA PRO A 129 14.40 -5.09 -15.87
C PRO A 129 15.06 -6.06 -14.87
N GLY A 130 16.26 -5.77 -14.37
CA GLY A 130 16.96 -6.64 -13.42
C GLY A 130 16.50 -6.50 -11.97
N ASN A 131 15.64 -5.52 -11.66
CA ASN A 131 14.98 -5.41 -10.36
C ASN A 131 13.44 -5.52 -10.51
N PRO A 132 12.84 -6.70 -10.28
CA PRO A 132 11.40 -6.89 -10.34
C PRO A 132 10.63 -5.90 -9.46
N PHE A 133 11.06 -5.66 -8.21
CA PHE A 133 10.36 -4.73 -7.32
C PHE A 133 10.76 -3.26 -7.50
N GLY A 134 11.60 -2.93 -8.48
CA GLY A 134 11.99 -1.56 -8.82
C GLY A 134 10.82 -0.57 -8.99
N PRO A 135 9.70 -0.92 -9.64
CA PRO A 135 8.53 -0.06 -9.73
C PRO A 135 7.92 0.31 -8.38
N TYR A 136 8.09 -0.52 -7.35
CA TYR A 136 7.51 -0.29 -6.02
C TYR A 136 8.16 0.88 -5.27
N TYR A 137 9.32 1.38 -5.71
CA TYR A 137 9.87 2.62 -5.16
C TYR A 137 8.93 3.82 -5.37
N ALA A 138 8.11 3.84 -6.43
CA ALA A 138 7.09 4.87 -6.61
C ALA A 138 6.03 4.85 -5.47
N GLU A 139 5.60 3.65 -5.07
CA GLU A 139 4.67 3.46 -3.93
C GLU A 139 5.32 3.88 -2.60
N ILE A 140 6.62 3.58 -2.42
CA ILE A 140 7.38 4.01 -1.23
C ILE A 140 7.45 5.55 -1.13
N LEU A 141 7.81 6.22 -2.23
CA LEU A 141 7.88 7.68 -2.26
C LEU A 141 6.50 8.33 -2.07
N GLY A 142 5.47 7.79 -2.72
CA GLY A 142 4.08 8.23 -2.57
C GLY A 142 3.57 8.11 -1.14
N ALA A 143 3.81 6.96 -0.48
CA ALA A 143 3.46 6.76 0.92
C ALA A 143 4.12 7.80 1.84
N GLU A 144 5.40 8.11 1.61
CA GLU A 144 6.13 9.15 2.33
C GLU A 144 5.77 10.59 1.92
N GLY A 145 4.82 10.77 0.99
CA GLY A 145 4.33 12.07 0.56
C GLY A 145 5.26 12.81 -0.39
N LEU A 146 6.28 12.14 -0.92
CA LEU A 146 7.17 12.63 -1.96
C LEU A 146 6.57 12.28 -3.32
N ASN A 147 5.94 13.24 -3.99
CA ASN A 147 5.27 13.03 -5.28
C ASN A 147 5.87 13.86 -6.44
N LEU A 148 7.02 14.50 -6.22
CA LEU A 148 7.80 15.24 -7.22
C LEU A 148 8.85 14.33 -7.87
N PHE A 149 8.40 13.19 -8.40
CA PHE A 149 9.28 12.23 -9.06
C PHE A 149 8.69 11.73 -10.38
N ALA A 150 9.57 11.27 -11.26
CA ALA A 150 9.20 10.50 -12.45
C ALA A 150 9.89 9.14 -12.42
N THR A 151 9.15 8.08 -12.71
CA THR A 151 9.71 6.74 -12.96
C THR A 151 10.14 6.67 -14.42
N VAL A 152 11.39 6.29 -14.66
CA VAL A 152 11.99 6.28 -16.01
C VAL A 152 12.77 5.00 -16.23
N ALA A 153 12.91 4.58 -17.49
CA ALA A 153 13.89 3.56 -17.85
C ALA A 153 15.32 4.12 -17.73
N PRO A 154 16.36 3.30 -17.42
CA PRO A 154 17.73 3.78 -17.26
C PRO A 154 18.26 4.53 -18.50
N GLU A 155 17.86 4.11 -19.69
CA GLU A 155 18.29 4.70 -20.97
C GLU A 155 17.80 6.15 -21.14
N ALA A 156 16.73 6.51 -20.44
CA ALA A 156 16.18 7.86 -20.45
C ALA A 156 16.98 8.86 -19.60
N LEU A 157 18.04 8.43 -18.90
CA LEU A 157 18.94 9.31 -18.15
C LEU A 157 19.97 9.99 -19.08
N THR A 158 19.50 10.77 -20.04
CA THR A 158 20.35 11.58 -20.93
C THR A 158 21.01 12.75 -20.18
N PRO A 159 22.10 13.34 -20.68
CA PRO A 159 22.72 14.52 -20.07
C PRO A 159 21.74 15.67 -19.83
N GLU A 160 20.80 15.90 -20.74
CA GLU A 160 19.80 16.96 -20.65
C GLU A 160 18.82 16.71 -19.50
N ARG A 161 18.35 15.46 -19.36
CA ARG A 161 17.47 15.08 -18.24
C ARG A 161 18.19 15.10 -16.90
N LEU A 162 19.45 14.66 -16.85
CA LEU A 162 20.28 14.74 -15.65
C LEU A 162 20.53 16.20 -15.23
N ALA A 163 20.73 17.11 -16.17
CA ALA A 163 20.91 18.54 -15.87
C ALA A 163 19.70 19.17 -15.16
N GLY A 164 18.49 18.67 -15.43
CA GLY A 164 17.25 19.10 -14.77
C GLY A 164 16.93 18.37 -13.47
N ALA A 165 17.61 17.27 -13.16
CA ALA A 165 17.34 16.46 -11.97
C ALA A 165 18.08 17.00 -10.73
N ALA A 166 17.40 16.97 -9.58
CA ALA A 166 18.02 17.20 -8.28
C ALA A 166 18.55 15.91 -7.65
N LEU A 167 17.90 14.77 -7.94
CA LEU A 167 18.27 13.45 -7.43
C LEU A 167 17.92 12.35 -8.44
N VAL A 168 18.79 11.35 -8.56
CA VAL A 168 18.51 10.09 -9.26
C VAL A 168 18.55 8.94 -8.25
N LEU A 169 17.50 8.12 -8.25
CA LEU A 169 17.46 6.83 -7.56
C LEU A 169 17.60 5.72 -8.60
N MET A 170 18.75 5.05 -8.63
CA MET A 170 19.01 3.89 -9.48
C MET A 170 18.60 2.61 -8.74
N THR A 171 17.59 1.89 -9.25
CA THR A 171 17.09 0.67 -8.59
C THR A 171 17.88 -0.59 -8.94
N GLU A 172 18.85 -0.49 -9.84
CA GLU A 172 19.79 -1.56 -10.20
C GLU A 172 21.13 -0.99 -10.69
N THR A 173 22.11 -1.87 -10.93
CA THR A 173 23.42 -1.46 -11.46
C THR A 173 23.31 -1.15 -12.97
N PRO A 174 23.66 0.07 -13.41
CA PRO A 174 23.63 0.44 -14.83
C PRO A 174 24.79 -0.19 -15.61
N ASP A 175 24.74 -0.08 -16.93
CA ASP A 175 25.91 -0.33 -17.76
C ASP A 175 27.05 0.68 -17.50
N GLU A 176 28.24 0.39 -18.03
CA GLU A 176 29.43 1.21 -17.81
C GLU A 176 29.30 2.64 -18.36
N ALA A 177 28.60 2.81 -19.49
CA ALA A 177 28.43 4.10 -20.13
C ALA A 177 27.54 5.03 -19.28
N LEU A 178 26.43 4.50 -18.78
CA LEU A 178 25.53 5.23 -17.90
C LEU A 178 26.17 5.43 -16.51
N ALA A 179 26.92 4.46 -15.98
CA ALA A 179 27.67 4.63 -14.74
C ALA A 179 28.66 5.81 -14.81
N GLY A 180 29.43 5.90 -15.91
CA GLY A 180 30.36 7.01 -16.16
C GLY A 180 29.64 8.36 -16.28
N ARG A 181 28.49 8.39 -16.96
CA ARG A 181 27.66 9.60 -17.09
C ARG A 181 27.13 10.06 -15.73
N LEU A 182 26.61 9.14 -14.91
CA LEU A 182 26.13 9.43 -13.57
C LEU A 182 27.26 9.93 -12.66
N ALA A 183 28.44 9.32 -12.73
CA ALA A 183 29.61 9.75 -11.96
C ALA A 183 30.02 11.20 -12.32
N ALA A 184 30.04 11.56 -13.61
CA ALA A 184 30.32 12.92 -14.06
C ALA A 184 29.26 13.93 -13.58
N TRP A 185 27.98 13.54 -13.63
CA TRP A 185 26.87 14.35 -13.13
C TRP A 185 26.94 14.56 -11.61
N VAL A 186 27.22 13.51 -10.82
CA VAL A 186 27.45 13.62 -9.37
C VAL A 186 28.64 14.54 -9.09
N GLY A 187 29.74 14.38 -9.83
CA GLY A 187 30.91 15.26 -9.69
C GLY A 187 30.58 16.75 -9.88
N SER A 188 29.58 17.04 -10.72
CA SER A 188 29.06 18.39 -11.02
C SER A 188 27.93 18.84 -10.09
N GLY A 189 27.64 18.09 -9.02
CA GLY A 189 26.67 18.47 -8.00
C GLY A 189 25.42 17.60 -7.91
N GLY A 190 25.26 16.60 -8.77
CA GLY A 190 24.13 15.66 -8.72
C GLY A 190 24.07 14.85 -7.43
N ASN A 191 22.86 14.48 -7.01
CA ASN A 191 22.65 13.55 -5.91
C ASN A 191 22.22 12.18 -6.45
N LEU A 192 22.97 11.13 -6.13
CA LEU A 192 22.69 9.77 -6.58
C LEU A 192 22.44 8.86 -5.38
N ILE A 193 21.36 8.09 -5.44
CA ILE A 193 21.11 6.95 -4.55
C ILE A 193 21.13 5.68 -5.43
N ALA A 194 21.95 4.70 -5.08
CA ALA A 194 21.99 3.42 -5.78
C ALA A 194 21.56 2.26 -4.88
N ILE A 195 20.76 1.37 -5.45
CA ILE A 195 20.32 0.14 -4.80
C ILE A 195 21.24 -1.01 -5.21
N ARG A 196 21.89 -1.63 -4.22
CA ARG A 196 22.85 -2.73 -4.38
C ARG A 196 23.88 -2.49 -5.51
N PRO A 197 24.61 -1.36 -5.52
CA PRO A 197 25.59 -1.09 -6.58
C PRO A 197 26.68 -2.17 -6.63
N GLN A 198 27.11 -2.57 -7.83
CA GLN A 198 28.16 -3.58 -8.01
C GLN A 198 29.17 -3.16 -9.09
N GLY A 199 30.36 -3.77 -9.08
CA GLY A 199 31.36 -3.55 -10.13
C GLY A 199 32.13 -2.23 -10.00
N GLY A 200 32.61 -1.72 -11.14
CA GLY A 200 33.63 -0.66 -11.21
C GLY A 200 33.19 0.72 -10.70
N TRP A 201 31.90 0.97 -10.50
CA TRP A 201 31.39 2.25 -9.97
C TRP A 201 31.22 2.29 -8.45
N LEU A 202 31.51 1.19 -7.73
CA LEU A 202 31.50 1.17 -6.26
C LEU A 202 32.31 2.31 -5.60
N PRO A 203 33.51 2.69 -6.10
CA PRO A 203 34.27 3.81 -5.56
C PRO A 203 33.54 5.16 -5.58
N LEU A 204 32.56 5.36 -6.49
CA LEU A 204 31.73 6.57 -6.48
C LEU A 204 31.02 6.76 -5.14
N PHE A 205 30.61 5.66 -4.52
CA PHE A 205 29.90 5.58 -3.24
C PHE A 205 30.85 5.44 -2.05
N GLY A 206 32.17 5.43 -2.26
CA GLY A 206 33.18 5.20 -1.21
C GLY A 206 33.10 3.79 -0.63
N LEU A 207 32.84 2.81 -1.49
CA LEU A 207 32.66 1.42 -1.12
C LEU A 207 33.62 0.54 -1.91
N ALA A 208 34.04 -0.56 -1.29
CA ALA A 208 34.71 -1.67 -1.94
C ALA A 208 33.99 -3.00 -1.63
N PRO A 209 34.08 -4.03 -2.48
CA PRO A 209 33.51 -5.34 -2.17
C PRO A 209 34.21 -5.95 -0.94
N ALA A 210 33.44 -6.48 0.01
CA ALA A 210 33.96 -7.11 1.23
C ALA A 210 33.59 -8.60 1.37
N GLY A 211 32.98 -9.19 0.34
CA GLY A 211 32.59 -10.60 0.33
C GLY A 211 31.40 -10.86 -0.58
N GLY A 212 30.93 -12.11 -0.58
CA GLY A 212 29.68 -12.48 -1.25
C GLY A 212 28.46 -11.87 -0.56
N PRO A 213 27.34 -11.69 -1.27
CA PRO A 213 26.08 -11.29 -0.65
C PRO A 213 25.67 -12.29 0.44
N VAL A 214 25.07 -11.76 1.51
CA VAL A 214 24.50 -12.54 2.60
C VAL A 214 22.99 -12.37 2.61
N ASP A 215 22.27 -13.33 3.17
CA ASP A 215 20.88 -13.10 3.53
C ASP A 215 20.87 -12.02 4.62
N GLY A 216 20.35 -10.83 4.25
CA GLY A 216 20.27 -9.70 5.16
C GLY A 216 19.47 -10.11 6.38
N ARG A 217 20.02 -9.90 7.58
CA ARG A 217 19.29 -10.19 8.82
C ARG A 217 18.61 -8.94 9.34
N TYR A 218 19.39 -7.90 9.61
CA TYR A 218 18.85 -6.64 10.10
C TYR A 218 19.66 -5.44 9.58
N LEU A 219 19.03 -4.26 9.52
CA LEU A 219 19.72 -2.98 9.56
C LEU A 219 19.62 -2.36 10.95
N GLN A 220 20.61 -1.56 11.31
CA GLN A 220 20.59 -0.73 12.51
C GLN A 220 21.07 0.69 12.15
N THR A 221 20.31 1.71 12.53
CA THR A 221 20.60 3.09 12.12
C THR A 221 21.68 3.77 12.96
N GLU A 222 22.45 4.66 12.34
CA GLU A 222 23.50 5.44 13.00
C GLU A 222 22.96 6.75 13.56
N ALA A 223 23.00 6.92 14.88
CA ALA A 223 22.40 8.09 15.54
C ALA A 223 23.01 9.44 15.13
N ALA A 224 24.29 9.43 14.72
CA ALA A 224 24.99 10.62 14.26
C ALA A 224 24.60 11.04 12.82
N ALA A 225 24.04 10.14 12.02
CA ALA A 225 23.66 10.43 10.64
C ALA A 225 22.38 11.27 10.60
N PRO A 226 22.37 12.47 9.98
CA PRO A 226 21.19 13.34 9.99
C PRO A 226 19.91 12.68 9.47
N ALA A 227 20.01 11.89 8.40
CA ALA A 227 18.88 11.17 7.81
C ALA A 227 18.27 10.11 8.75
N ALA A 228 19.05 9.61 9.71
CA ALA A 228 18.66 8.54 10.64
C ALA A 228 18.21 9.05 12.02
N ARG A 229 18.37 10.34 12.32
CA ARG A 229 18.26 10.89 13.69
C ARG A 229 16.94 10.56 14.40
N GLY A 230 15.82 10.53 13.69
CA GLY A 230 14.52 10.18 14.25
C GLY A 230 13.99 8.81 13.82
N ILE A 231 14.80 8.00 13.15
CA ILE A 231 14.48 6.61 12.85
C ILE A 231 14.83 5.75 14.06
N VAL A 232 14.03 4.72 14.32
CA VAL A 232 14.25 3.77 15.41
C VAL A 232 15.67 3.18 15.38
N ARG A 233 16.31 3.06 16.55
CA ARG A 233 17.72 2.62 16.67
C ARG A 233 17.86 1.12 16.86
N GLU A 234 16.78 0.46 17.22
CA GLU A 234 16.68 -0.98 17.32
C GLU A 234 16.80 -1.61 15.94
N ALA A 235 17.43 -2.78 15.87
CA ALA A 235 17.65 -3.48 14.62
C ALA A 235 16.32 -3.85 13.96
N MET A 236 16.19 -3.59 12.66
CA MET A 236 15.00 -3.88 11.85
C MET A 236 15.33 -4.92 10.78
N GLN A 237 14.47 -5.90 10.58
CA GLN A 237 14.66 -6.99 9.64
C GLN A 237 14.82 -6.50 8.21
N ILE A 238 15.79 -7.08 7.49
CA ILE A 238 15.88 -6.95 6.03
C ILE A 238 15.34 -8.23 5.42
N HIS A 239 14.49 -8.15 4.41
CA HIS A 239 14.10 -9.31 3.62
C HIS A 239 14.67 -9.22 2.20
N GLY A 240 15.67 -10.05 1.93
CA GLY A 240 16.35 -10.12 0.64
C GLY A 240 17.87 -10.18 0.79
N PRO A 241 18.59 -10.42 -0.31
CA PRO A 241 20.06 -10.43 -0.29
C PRO A 241 20.61 -9.03 0.02
N ALA A 242 21.58 -8.97 0.92
CA ALA A 242 22.38 -7.79 1.24
C ALA A 242 23.82 -7.99 0.74
N SER A 243 24.32 -7.03 -0.03
CA SER A 243 25.71 -6.96 -0.46
C SER A 243 26.62 -6.59 0.72
N LEU A 244 27.81 -7.20 0.79
CA LEU A 244 28.81 -6.85 1.80
C LEU A 244 29.80 -5.83 1.22
N TYR A 245 29.81 -4.63 1.79
CA TYR A 245 30.73 -3.57 1.39
C TYR A 245 31.68 -3.21 2.53
N ALA A 246 32.95 -3.01 2.19
CA ALA A 246 33.89 -2.29 3.04
C ALA A 246 33.61 -0.79 2.87
N LEU A 247 33.59 -0.07 3.99
CA LEU A 247 33.48 1.38 3.99
C LEU A 247 34.88 1.97 3.73
N GLU A 248 35.02 2.76 2.68
CA GLU A 248 36.24 3.51 2.38
C GLU A 248 36.02 5.00 2.71
N ASP A 249 35.89 5.85 1.69
CA ASP A 249 35.64 7.29 1.82
C ASP A 249 34.15 7.63 1.92
N ALA A 250 33.42 6.88 2.76
CA ALA A 250 31.99 7.07 2.99
C ALA A 250 31.65 7.04 4.47
N THR A 251 30.47 7.56 4.81
CA THR A 251 29.91 7.47 6.15
C THR A 251 28.77 6.47 6.16
N ALA A 252 28.65 5.67 7.23
CA ALA A 252 27.49 4.81 7.42
C ALA A 252 26.31 5.65 7.93
N VAL A 253 25.17 5.53 7.26
CA VAL A 253 23.86 6.04 7.73
C VAL A 253 23.13 4.95 8.51
N ALA A 254 23.32 3.70 8.11
CA ALA A 254 22.90 2.50 8.82
C ALA A 254 23.90 1.38 8.57
N ARG A 255 23.97 0.41 9.48
CA ARG A 255 24.83 -0.77 9.41
C ARG A 255 24.03 -2.04 9.30
N LEU A 256 24.59 -3.05 8.65
CA LEU A 256 24.08 -4.41 8.77
C LEU A 256 24.22 -4.86 10.23
N SER A 257 23.32 -5.72 10.70
CA SER A 257 23.30 -6.15 12.10
C SER A 257 22.92 -7.62 12.22
N THR A 258 23.41 -8.26 13.28
CA THR A 258 22.98 -9.59 13.72
C THR A 258 21.62 -9.56 14.43
N GLY A 259 21.08 -8.36 14.70
CA GLY A 259 19.93 -8.11 15.56
C GLY A 259 20.35 -7.69 16.97
N ALA A 260 21.49 -8.17 17.46
CA ALA A 260 22.05 -7.77 18.76
C ALA A 260 23.19 -6.75 18.61
N GLU A 261 24.00 -6.90 17.56
CA GLU A 261 25.22 -6.12 17.35
C GLU A 261 25.25 -5.54 15.94
N ALA A 262 25.74 -4.30 15.82
CA ALA A 262 26.03 -3.69 14.53
C ALA A 262 27.32 -4.29 13.94
N LEU A 263 27.27 -4.64 12.66
CA LEU A 263 28.41 -5.14 11.89
C LEU A 263 29.18 -3.99 11.25
N PRO A 264 30.47 -4.17 10.89
CA PRO A 264 31.26 -3.11 10.25
C PRO A 264 30.78 -2.73 8.83
N PHE A 265 29.89 -3.53 8.24
CA PHE A 265 29.37 -3.32 6.89
C PHE A 265 28.19 -2.34 6.89
N PRO A 266 28.18 -1.30 6.03
CA PRO A 266 27.06 -0.38 5.93
C PRO A 266 25.85 -1.08 5.29
N ALA A 267 24.67 -0.89 5.89
CA ALA A 267 23.39 -1.16 5.24
C ALA A 267 22.99 0.01 4.32
N VAL A 268 23.32 1.23 4.74
CA VAL A 268 23.16 2.46 3.97
C VAL A 268 24.42 3.31 4.16
N SER A 269 25.04 3.76 3.08
CA SER A 269 26.19 4.68 3.11
C SER A 269 25.87 6.00 2.42
N LEU A 270 26.62 7.04 2.79
CA LEU A 270 26.59 8.35 2.15
C LEU A 270 28.01 8.89 2.01
N ARG A 271 28.35 9.34 0.80
CA ARG A 271 29.61 9.96 0.44
C ARG A 271 29.37 11.30 -0.26
N ARG A 272 30.23 12.28 0.03
CA ARG A 272 30.37 13.47 -0.81
C ARG A 272 31.33 13.15 -1.95
N ALA A 273 30.91 13.38 -3.19
CA ALA A 273 31.69 13.04 -4.39
C ALA A 273 31.69 14.24 -5.34
N GLY A 274 32.84 14.88 -5.50
CA GLY A 274 32.93 16.18 -6.18
C GLY A 274 32.07 17.23 -5.47
N GLN A 275 31.20 17.92 -6.22
CA GLN A 275 30.23 18.87 -5.66
C GLN A 275 28.91 18.22 -5.23
N GLY A 276 28.71 16.94 -5.54
CA GLY A 276 27.48 16.20 -5.30
C GLY A 276 27.60 15.17 -4.19
N GLN A 277 26.62 14.27 -4.15
CA GLN A 277 26.53 13.20 -3.14
C GLN A 277 26.16 11.87 -3.78
N ALA A 278 26.73 10.80 -3.26
CA ALA A 278 26.45 9.44 -3.66
C ALA A 278 26.11 8.61 -2.40
N ALA A 279 24.92 8.02 -2.38
CA ALA A 279 24.48 7.12 -1.34
C ALA A 279 24.20 5.73 -1.91
N ALA A 280 24.37 4.69 -1.10
CA ALA A 280 24.12 3.32 -1.51
C ALA A 280 23.34 2.56 -0.44
N PHE A 281 22.33 1.79 -0.86
CA PHE A 281 21.72 0.76 -0.05
C PHE A 281 22.37 -0.59 -0.37
N ALA A 282 22.80 -1.32 0.65
CA ALA A 282 23.38 -2.64 0.49
C ALA A 282 22.36 -3.73 0.19
N PHE A 283 21.07 -3.46 0.40
CA PHE A 283 19.96 -4.35 0.12
C PHE A 283 18.94 -3.63 -0.76
N ASP A 284 18.02 -4.38 -1.36
CA ASP A 284 16.90 -3.76 -2.07
C ASP A 284 15.78 -3.44 -1.09
N LEU A 285 15.58 -2.14 -0.84
CA LEU A 285 14.55 -1.63 0.05
C LEU A 285 13.15 -2.04 -0.42
N ALA A 286 12.85 -1.97 -1.72
CA ALA A 286 11.54 -2.34 -2.24
C ALA A 286 11.23 -3.82 -1.97
N THR A 287 12.18 -4.71 -2.27
CA THR A 287 12.05 -6.13 -1.92
C THR A 287 11.81 -6.34 -0.41
N SER A 288 12.57 -5.64 0.44
CA SER A 288 12.43 -5.73 1.90
C SER A 288 11.06 -5.28 2.39
N VAL A 289 10.59 -4.11 1.93
CA VAL A 289 9.28 -3.53 2.28
C VAL A 289 8.15 -4.44 1.83
N VAL A 290 8.14 -4.86 0.56
CA VAL A 290 7.09 -5.73 0.02
C VAL A 290 7.01 -7.04 0.81
N ARG A 291 8.15 -7.65 1.14
CA ARG A 291 8.19 -8.91 1.90
C ARG A 291 7.83 -8.72 3.38
N LEU A 292 8.25 -7.64 4.03
CA LEU A 292 7.79 -7.30 5.38
C LEU A 292 6.27 -7.16 5.41
N ARG A 293 5.68 -6.60 4.36
CA ARG A 293 4.23 -6.37 4.26
C ARG A 293 3.43 -7.60 3.86
N GLN A 294 3.93 -8.41 2.93
CA GLN A 294 3.17 -9.53 2.32
C GLN A 294 3.65 -10.92 2.74
N GLY A 295 4.68 -11.01 3.57
CA GLY A 295 5.27 -12.28 3.97
C GLY A 295 6.08 -12.94 2.85
N ASN A 296 6.48 -14.19 3.09
CA ASN A 296 7.39 -14.94 2.26
C ASN A 296 6.68 -15.56 1.04
N PRO A 297 7.08 -15.20 -0.20
CA PRO A 297 6.57 -15.85 -1.41
C PRO A 297 6.73 -17.37 -1.43
N ALA A 298 7.79 -17.89 -0.81
CA ALA A 298 8.06 -19.33 -0.76
C ALA A 298 7.04 -20.09 0.11
N PHE A 299 6.22 -19.39 0.90
CA PHE A 299 5.18 -19.98 1.75
C PHE A 299 3.79 -19.91 1.10
N ALA A 300 3.69 -19.38 -0.11
CA ALA A 300 2.44 -19.28 -0.86
C ALA A 300 1.72 -20.64 -0.96
N GLY A 301 0.44 -20.65 -0.61
CA GLY A 301 -0.41 -21.84 -0.70
C GLY A 301 -0.13 -22.94 0.34
N GLN A 302 0.70 -22.68 1.36
CA GLN A 302 0.97 -23.61 2.46
C GLN A 302 0.15 -23.24 3.69
N GLU A 303 -0.38 -24.25 4.36
CA GLU A 303 -0.87 -24.14 5.74
C GLU A 303 0.34 -24.42 6.64
N ARG A 304 0.69 -23.49 7.54
CA ARG A 304 1.97 -23.52 8.26
C ARG A 304 1.82 -23.44 9.77
N ASP A 305 0.69 -22.93 10.28
CA ASP A 305 0.46 -22.80 11.72
C ASP A 305 -0.37 -23.95 12.34
N GLY A 306 -0.83 -24.91 11.53
CA GLY A 306 -1.60 -26.07 11.95
C GLY A 306 -3.07 -25.77 12.26
N ARG A 307 -3.59 -24.64 11.79
CA ARG A 307 -4.96 -24.17 12.03
C ARG A 307 -5.62 -23.83 10.69
N PRO A 308 -6.17 -24.80 9.94
CA PRO A 308 -6.86 -24.51 8.68
C PRO A 308 -8.06 -23.57 8.88
N PRO A 309 -8.51 -22.87 7.84
CA PRO A 309 -7.92 -22.76 6.49
C PRO A 309 -6.61 -21.96 6.46
N ARG A 310 -5.95 -21.95 5.30
CA ARG A 310 -4.81 -21.06 5.04
C ARG A 310 -5.21 -19.60 5.16
N ARG A 311 -4.33 -18.80 5.76
CA ARG A 311 -4.51 -17.37 6.03
C ARG A 311 -3.24 -16.60 5.69
N ALA A 312 -3.33 -15.28 5.63
CA ALA A 312 -2.17 -14.43 5.34
C ALA A 312 -1.04 -14.60 6.37
N ASN A 313 -1.34 -14.94 7.64
CA ASN A 313 -0.33 -15.17 8.66
C ASN A 313 0.57 -16.39 8.37
N ASP A 314 0.11 -17.37 7.58
CA ASP A 314 0.96 -18.49 7.15
C ASP A 314 2.17 -18.01 6.33
N LEU A 315 2.04 -16.88 5.61
CA LEU A 315 3.14 -16.28 4.88
C LEU A 315 4.26 -15.75 5.79
N PHE A 316 4.00 -15.63 7.10
CA PHE A 316 4.96 -15.14 8.09
C PHE A 316 5.40 -16.22 9.09
N PHE A 317 4.58 -17.24 9.31
CA PHE A 317 4.81 -18.25 10.32
C PHE A 317 5.91 -19.27 9.91
N PRO A 318 6.75 -19.73 10.87
CA PRO A 318 6.83 -19.30 12.27
C PRO A 318 7.77 -18.11 12.51
N ASP A 319 8.69 -17.86 11.58
CA ASP A 319 9.95 -17.14 11.85
C ASP A 319 10.34 -16.16 10.75
N PHE A 320 9.49 -15.94 9.75
CA PHE A 320 9.73 -14.89 8.76
C PHE A 320 9.64 -13.51 9.41
N LEU A 321 8.69 -13.32 10.33
CA LEU A 321 8.61 -12.15 11.20
C LEU A 321 9.31 -12.44 12.54
N ASP A 322 10.33 -11.65 12.88
CA ASP A 322 10.91 -11.65 14.22
C ASP A 322 9.98 -10.92 15.19
N LEU A 323 9.26 -11.69 16.01
CA LEU A 323 8.36 -11.18 17.03
C LEU A 323 9.06 -10.36 18.13
N SER A 324 10.39 -10.38 18.22
CA SER A 324 11.14 -9.47 19.10
C SER A 324 11.13 -8.03 18.57
N ARG A 325 10.89 -7.83 17.26
CA ARG A 325 10.86 -6.54 16.57
C ARG A 325 9.48 -6.07 16.15
N VAL A 326 8.44 -6.89 16.34
CA VAL A 326 7.05 -6.59 15.91
C VAL A 326 6.48 -5.30 16.51
N ALA A 327 7.03 -4.82 17.61
CA ALA A 327 6.71 -3.52 18.21
C ALA A 327 7.01 -2.31 17.30
N ILE A 328 7.88 -2.49 16.31
CA ILE A 328 8.36 -1.47 15.38
C ILE A 328 7.62 -1.64 14.05
N PRO A 329 7.11 -0.57 13.43
CA PRO A 329 6.65 -0.63 12.04
C PRO A 329 7.88 -0.63 11.12
N GLN A 330 8.56 -1.79 11.04
CA GLN A 330 9.86 -1.96 10.37
C GLN A 330 9.87 -1.52 8.90
N ALA A 331 8.77 -1.77 8.17
CA ALA A 331 8.63 -1.34 6.78
C ALA A 331 8.48 0.18 6.68
N ASP A 332 7.73 0.81 7.57
CA ASP A 332 7.56 2.28 7.57
C ASP A 332 8.87 2.97 7.94
N GLU A 333 9.57 2.50 8.96
CA GLU A 333 10.85 3.10 9.39
C GLU A 333 11.94 2.95 8.32
N GLN A 334 11.94 1.85 7.56
CA GLN A 334 12.83 1.67 6.41
C GLN A 334 12.51 2.63 5.25
N GLN A 335 11.24 2.80 4.91
CA GLN A 335 10.79 3.76 3.89
C GLN A 335 11.12 5.20 4.29
N ARG A 336 10.89 5.52 5.56
CA ARG A 336 11.14 6.84 6.13
C ARG A 336 12.63 7.18 6.20
N LEU A 337 13.50 6.18 6.38
CA LEU A 337 14.94 6.35 6.24
C LEU A 337 15.32 6.80 4.82
N LEU A 338 14.73 6.20 3.78
CA LEU A 338 14.94 6.66 2.39
C LEU A 338 14.40 8.08 2.18
N ALA A 339 13.19 8.38 2.66
CA ALA A 339 12.61 9.72 2.51
C ALA A 339 13.47 10.79 3.22
N ASN A 340 13.92 10.52 4.45
CA ASN A 340 14.82 11.42 5.18
C ASN A 340 16.16 11.57 4.46
N LEU A 341 16.71 10.52 3.87
CA LEU A 341 17.95 10.56 3.10
C LEU A 341 17.78 11.46 1.86
N ILE A 342 16.68 11.30 1.11
CA ILE A 342 16.35 12.14 -0.06
C ILE A 342 16.26 13.61 0.35
N VAL A 343 15.48 13.93 1.40
CA VAL A 343 15.31 15.31 1.88
C VAL A 343 16.65 15.90 2.35
N THR A 344 17.45 15.12 3.08
CA THR A 344 18.75 15.57 3.58
C THR A 344 19.76 15.81 2.45
N MET A 345 19.81 14.92 1.45
CA MET A 345 20.69 15.08 0.29
C MET A 345 20.26 16.28 -0.57
N ALA A 346 18.95 16.51 -0.70
CA ALA A 346 18.40 17.62 -1.48
C ALA A 346 18.51 18.98 -0.76
N ALA A 347 18.61 19.03 0.57
CA ALA A 347 18.58 20.26 1.36
C ALA A 347 19.61 21.32 0.93
N GLY A 348 20.78 20.89 0.40
CA GLY A 348 21.81 21.78 -0.13
C GLY A 348 21.59 22.26 -1.57
N ARG A 349 20.44 21.95 -2.18
CA ARG A 349 20.15 22.30 -3.59
C ARG A 349 18.71 22.73 -3.80
N LEU A 350 17.74 22.02 -3.21
CA LEU A 350 16.32 22.17 -3.47
C LEU A 350 15.51 21.73 -2.25
N PRO A 351 14.73 22.62 -1.62
CA PRO A 351 13.73 22.20 -0.64
C PRO A 351 12.62 21.38 -1.33
N LEU A 352 12.38 20.17 -0.83
CA LEU A 352 11.36 19.27 -1.39
C LEU A 352 10.09 19.30 -0.51
N PRO A 353 8.94 19.77 -1.04
CA PRO A 353 7.68 19.69 -0.32
C PRO A 353 7.18 18.23 -0.22
N ARG A 354 6.45 17.94 0.85
CA ARG A 354 5.78 16.65 1.08
C ARG A 354 4.32 16.84 1.44
N ILE A 355 3.51 15.81 1.22
CA ILE A 355 2.13 15.74 1.71
C ILE A 355 2.12 14.90 2.99
N TRP A 356 1.54 15.45 4.06
CA TRP A 356 1.35 14.73 5.32
C TRP A 356 0.46 13.48 5.15
N TYR A 357 0.57 12.52 6.07
CA TYR A 357 -0.01 11.18 5.92
C TYR A 357 -1.54 11.13 6.03
N LEU A 358 -2.11 11.69 7.11
CA LEU A 358 -3.53 11.59 7.45
C LEU A 358 -4.19 12.97 7.49
N PRO A 359 -5.50 13.09 7.27
CA PRO A 359 -6.16 14.39 7.22
C PRO A 359 -6.15 15.11 8.58
N ASP A 360 -6.26 16.43 8.50
CA ASP A 360 -6.16 17.38 9.62
C ASP A 360 -5.02 16.99 10.59
N GLU A 361 -3.88 16.61 10.01
CA GLU A 361 -2.59 16.39 10.69
C GLU A 361 -2.56 15.24 11.70
N ARG A 362 -3.53 14.34 11.60
CA ARG A 362 -3.58 13.18 12.49
C ARG A 362 -2.33 12.33 12.37
N ARG A 363 -1.88 11.83 13.51
CA ARG A 363 -0.79 10.85 13.62
C ARG A 363 -1.32 9.42 13.69
N ALA A 364 -2.57 9.25 14.12
CA ALA A 364 -3.22 7.96 14.22
C ALA A 364 -4.70 8.05 13.84
N ALA A 365 -5.23 6.97 13.28
CA ALA A 365 -6.66 6.70 13.15
C ALA A 365 -6.93 5.21 13.45
N LEU A 366 -8.11 4.90 13.98
CA LEU A 366 -8.62 3.54 14.05
C LEU A 366 -9.59 3.31 12.91
N VAL A 367 -9.29 2.33 12.05
CA VAL A 367 -10.21 1.87 11.01
C VAL A 367 -11.12 0.85 11.67
N MET A 368 -12.26 1.33 12.14
CA MET A 368 -13.25 0.54 12.86
C MET A 368 -13.94 -0.42 11.90
N ALA A 369 -13.44 -1.64 11.79
CA ALA A 369 -14.00 -2.70 10.97
C ALA A 369 -14.36 -3.91 11.85
N GLY A 370 -15.64 -4.27 11.89
CA GLY A 370 -16.14 -5.43 12.65
C GLY A 370 -16.88 -6.42 11.75
N ASP A 371 -16.95 -7.67 12.19
CA ASP A 371 -17.48 -8.79 11.43
C ASP A 371 -18.80 -9.25 12.10
N ASP A 372 -19.95 -8.90 11.51
CA ASP A 372 -21.27 -9.18 12.07
C ASP A 372 -21.82 -10.51 11.53
N HIS A 373 -21.72 -11.54 12.36
CA HIS A 373 -22.18 -12.90 12.09
C HIS A 373 -23.69 -13.07 12.37
N ALA A 374 -24.48 -12.09 11.95
CA ALA A 374 -25.89 -11.93 12.30
C ALA A 374 -26.17 -11.84 13.81
N THR A 375 -25.27 -11.19 14.54
CA THR A 375 -25.47 -10.83 15.94
C THR A 375 -26.73 -9.98 16.05
N ARG A 376 -27.66 -10.37 16.94
CA ARG A 376 -29.05 -9.90 16.99
C ARG A 376 -29.25 -8.40 16.70
N ASP A 377 -28.42 -7.55 17.30
CA ASP A 377 -28.44 -6.09 17.13
C ASP A 377 -27.01 -5.51 16.95
N GLY A 378 -26.03 -6.31 16.49
CA GLY A 378 -24.60 -5.97 16.51
C GLY A 378 -24.27 -4.68 15.74
N THR A 379 -24.38 -4.73 14.41
CA THR A 379 -24.16 -3.58 13.52
C THR A 379 -24.96 -2.36 13.95
N LEU A 380 -26.27 -2.53 14.16
CA LEU A 380 -27.18 -1.42 14.46
C LEU A 380 -26.84 -0.74 15.79
N SER A 381 -26.53 -1.51 16.83
CA SER A 381 -26.17 -0.95 18.14
C SER A 381 -24.83 -0.23 18.09
N ALA A 382 -23.83 -0.78 17.38
CA ALA A 382 -22.54 -0.14 17.21
C ALA A 382 -22.65 1.19 16.44
N TYR A 383 -23.41 1.21 15.33
CA TYR A 383 -23.62 2.44 14.58
C TYR A 383 -24.35 3.51 15.41
N ARG A 384 -25.42 3.13 16.14
CA ARG A 384 -26.09 4.03 17.09
C ARG A 384 -25.14 4.58 18.15
N ARG A 385 -24.27 3.73 18.69
CA ARG A 385 -23.28 4.15 19.69
C ARG A 385 -22.30 5.17 19.11
N LEU A 386 -21.75 4.94 17.92
CA LEU A 386 -20.79 5.86 17.31
C LEU A 386 -21.44 7.20 16.90
N VAL A 387 -22.71 7.19 16.48
CA VAL A 387 -23.46 8.44 16.31
C VAL A 387 -23.59 9.20 17.62
N ALA A 388 -23.91 8.50 18.73
CA ALA A 388 -24.04 9.13 20.04
C ALA A 388 -22.70 9.64 20.62
N GLU A 389 -21.57 9.02 20.26
CA GLU A 389 -20.21 9.49 20.63
C GLU A 389 -19.72 10.64 19.74
N SER A 390 -20.35 10.86 18.59
CA SER A 390 -19.92 11.90 17.65
C SER A 390 -20.29 13.30 18.18
N PRO A 391 -19.41 14.32 18.04
CA PRO A 391 -19.76 15.70 18.35
C PRO A 391 -20.98 16.16 17.53
N LEU A 392 -21.85 16.99 18.11
CA LEU A 392 -23.07 17.49 17.44
C LEU A 392 -22.78 18.25 16.14
N GLU A 393 -21.65 18.94 16.08
CA GLU A 393 -21.23 19.77 14.93
C GLU A 393 -20.32 19.02 13.94
N CYS A 394 -20.06 17.72 14.17
CA CYS A 394 -19.19 16.95 13.29
C CYS A 394 -19.81 16.82 11.89
N ARG A 395 -19.00 16.81 10.84
CA ARG A 395 -19.49 16.67 9.46
C ARG A 395 -19.41 15.19 9.03
N PRO A 396 -20.52 14.54 8.64
CA PRO A 396 -20.53 13.09 8.38
C PRO A 396 -19.51 12.60 7.34
N GLY A 397 -19.10 13.46 6.41
CA GLY A 397 -18.08 13.15 5.41
C GLY A 397 -16.64 13.18 5.91
N THR A 398 -16.34 13.80 7.06
CA THR A 398 -14.98 13.95 7.62
C THR A 398 -14.68 12.98 8.75
N TRP A 399 -13.42 13.00 9.20
CA TRP A 399 -12.88 12.11 10.25
C TRP A 399 -13.06 12.69 11.67
N ASP A 400 -13.91 13.71 11.82
CA ASP A 400 -14.33 14.30 13.10
C ASP A 400 -15.55 13.55 13.69
N CYS A 401 -16.36 12.93 12.85
CA CYS A 401 -17.42 12.03 13.26
C CYS A 401 -16.90 10.59 13.41
N ALA A 402 -17.34 9.89 14.46
CA ALA A 402 -17.00 8.49 14.66
C ALA A 402 -17.79 7.58 13.71
N ARG A 403 -17.11 6.81 12.87
CA ARG A 403 -17.69 5.91 11.86
C ARG A 403 -17.02 4.55 11.88
N ALA A 404 -17.69 3.59 11.25
CA ALA A 404 -17.23 2.21 11.16
C ALA A 404 -17.71 1.53 9.88
N THR A 405 -16.94 0.51 9.51
CA THR A 405 -17.33 -0.55 8.58
C THR A 405 -17.87 -1.74 9.37
N SER A 406 -18.95 -2.34 8.89
CA SER A 406 -19.43 -3.64 9.36
C SER A 406 -19.50 -4.59 8.16
N TYR A 407 -18.70 -5.65 8.22
CA TYR A 407 -18.76 -6.75 7.27
C TYR A 407 -19.81 -7.75 7.76
N VAL A 408 -20.94 -7.82 7.09
CA VAL A 408 -22.13 -8.55 7.54
C VAL A 408 -22.32 -9.86 6.79
N THR A 409 -23.05 -10.81 7.38
CA THR A 409 -23.56 -11.98 6.66
C THR A 409 -24.94 -11.70 6.04
N PRO A 410 -25.44 -12.55 5.12
CA PRO A 410 -26.78 -12.38 4.55
C PRO A 410 -27.90 -12.42 5.60
N GLU A 411 -27.68 -13.03 6.76
CA GLU A 411 -28.65 -13.17 7.85
C GLU A 411 -28.68 -11.96 8.79
N THR A 412 -27.71 -11.04 8.69
CA THR A 412 -27.67 -9.83 9.52
C THR A 412 -28.94 -8.99 9.34
N ARG A 413 -29.54 -8.61 10.48
CA ARG A 413 -30.80 -7.89 10.56
C ARG A 413 -30.57 -6.38 10.50
N LEU A 414 -30.48 -5.86 9.29
CA LEU A 414 -30.43 -4.43 9.02
C LEU A 414 -31.42 -4.10 7.89
N ALA A 415 -32.37 -3.20 8.16
CA ALA A 415 -33.34 -2.79 7.14
C ALA A 415 -32.64 -1.93 6.05
N PRO A 416 -33.03 -2.02 4.77
CA PRO A 416 -32.43 -1.23 3.70
C PRO A 416 -32.44 0.27 3.98
N GLU A 417 -33.54 0.80 4.52
CA GLU A 417 -33.68 2.23 4.85
C GLU A 417 -32.70 2.65 5.94
N GLN A 418 -32.44 1.78 6.91
CA GLN A 418 -31.44 2.02 7.96
C GLN A 418 -30.02 1.97 7.38
N ALA A 419 -29.72 0.97 6.55
CA ALA A 419 -28.42 0.83 5.90
C ALA A 419 -28.08 2.06 5.05
N GLN A 420 -29.03 2.53 4.25
CA GLN A 420 -28.89 3.74 3.43
C GLN A 420 -28.72 5.00 4.27
N ALA A 421 -29.48 5.15 5.36
CA ALA A 421 -29.33 6.29 6.27
C ALA A 421 -27.94 6.33 6.92
N TYR A 422 -27.43 5.19 7.39
CA TYR A 422 -26.07 5.11 7.95
C TYR A 422 -24.98 5.29 6.88
N ALA A 423 -25.19 4.79 5.66
CA ALA A 423 -24.28 5.03 4.55
C ALA A 423 -24.18 6.53 4.20
N ALA A 424 -25.30 7.25 4.21
CA ALA A 424 -25.33 8.71 4.03
C ALA A 424 -24.59 9.47 5.14
N LEU A 425 -24.47 8.85 6.33
CA LEU A 425 -23.66 9.38 7.43
C LEU A 425 -22.18 9.00 7.32
N GLY A 426 -21.74 8.15 6.39
CA GLY A 426 -20.34 7.76 6.21
C GLY A 426 -19.96 6.41 6.85
N PHE A 427 -20.92 5.67 7.39
CA PHE A 427 -20.72 4.26 7.75
C PHE A 427 -20.68 3.38 6.50
N GLU A 428 -20.07 2.21 6.62
CA GLU A 428 -20.01 1.24 5.52
C GLU A 428 -20.57 -0.10 5.97
N THR A 429 -21.57 -0.61 5.26
CA THR A 429 -22.04 -1.99 5.42
C THR A 429 -21.71 -2.76 4.14
N ALA A 430 -20.90 -3.79 4.27
CA ALA A 430 -20.40 -4.61 3.17
C ALA A 430 -20.54 -6.10 3.54
N ILE A 431 -20.46 -7.03 2.59
CA ILE A 431 -20.55 -8.46 2.90
C ILE A 431 -19.20 -8.98 3.40
N HIS A 432 -19.27 -9.80 4.45
CA HIS A 432 -18.19 -10.67 4.87
C HIS A 432 -18.24 -11.96 4.04
N VAL A 433 -17.61 -11.99 2.85
CA VAL A 433 -17.79 -13.11 1.91
C VAL A 433 -17.32 -14.42 2.53
N ASP A 434 -18.19 -15.42 2.49
CA ASP A 434 -17.96 -16.73 3.08
C ASP A 434 -17.56 -17.79 2.05
N THR A 435 -16.46 -18.49 2.33
CA THR A 435 -15.94 -19.64 1.57
C THR A 435 -16.28 -20.99 2.21
N GLY A 436 -16.97 -20.97 3.36
CA GLY A 436 -17.23 -22.08 4.26
C GLY A 436 -16.08 -22.34 5.23
N CYS A 437 -15.30 -21.32 5.58
CA CYS A 437 -14.10 -21.41 6.43
C CYS A 437 -13.18 -22.56 6.06
N ARG A 438 -12.90 -22.72 4.77
CA ARG A 438 -12.11 -23.82 4.23
C ARG A 438 -11.22 -23.34 3.11
N ASP A 439 -10.16 -24.10 2.87
CA ASP A 439 -9.31 -23.89 1.71
C ASP A 439 -10.13 -24.06 0.43
N VAL A 440 -10.10 -23.03 -0.40
CA VAL A 440 -10.74 -23.04 -1.70
C VAL A 440 -9.74 -22.63 -2.78
N ASP A 441 -9.92 -23.13 -3.99
CA ASP A 441 -9.11 -22.71 -5.13
C ASP A 441 -9.49 -21.28 -5.59
N ALA A 442 -8.61 -20.64 -6.35
CA ALA A 442 -8.79 -19.26 -6.81
C ALA A 442 -10.10 -19.00 -7.58
N ALA A 443 -10.58 -19.97 -8.37
CA ALA A 443 -11.84 -19.80 -9.10
C ALA A 443 -13.05 -19.93 -8.19
N ALA A 444 -12.99 -20.82 -7.19
CA ALA A 444 -14.02 -20.91 -6.17
C ALA A 444 -14.18 -19.59 -5.41
N LEU A 445 -13.06 -18.98 -5.00
CA LEU A 445 -13.05 -17.68 -4.32
C LEU A 445 -13.64 -16.58 -5.21
N GLY A 446 -13.18 -16.48 -6.46
CA GLY A 446 -13.69 -15.49 -7.41
C GLY A 446 -15.20 -15.63 -7.69
N LEU A 447 -15.67 -16.86 -7.85
CA LEU A 447 -17.11 -17.15 -8.00
C LEU A 447 -17.89 -16.82 -6.72
N ALA A 448 -17.32 -17.04 -5.53
CA ALA A 448 -17.95 -16.70 -4.26
C ALA A 448 -18.12 -15.18 -4.11
N LEU A 449 -17.06 -14.42 -4.40
CA LEU A 449 -17.10 -12.95 -4.47
C LEU A 449 -18.18 -12.48 -5.45
N GLY A 450 -18.20 -13.03 -6.66
CA GLY A 450 -19.19 -12.67 -7.69
C GLY A 450 -20.64 -12.88 -7.27
N ARG A 451 -20.93 -13.92 -6.49
CA ARG A 451 -22.29 -14.15 -5.96
C ARG A 451 -22.63 -13.23 -4.80
N GLN A 452 -21.71 -13.09 -3.85
CA GLN A 452 -22.00 -12.54 -2.52
C GLN A 452 -21.83 -11.01 -2.48
N ALA A 453 -20.77 -10.46 -3.07
CA ALA A 453 -20.45 -9.03 -3.04
C ALA A 453 -21.59 -8.17 -3.61
N GLY A 454 -22.11 -8.54 -4.78
CA GLY A 454 -23.26 -7.86 -5.38
C GLY A 454 -24.59 -8.17 -4.69
N GLY A 455 -24.68 -9.28 -3.95
CA GLY A 455 -25.91 -9.73 -3.30
C GLY A 455 -26.34 -8.81 -2.15
N ILE A 456 -25.41 -8.48 -1.25
CA ILE A 456 -25.71 -7.64 -0.09
C ILE A 456 -26.04 -6.20 -0.50
N GLY A 457 -25.29 -5.65 -1.45
CA GLY A 457 -25.49 -4.28 -1.93
C GLY A 457 -26.89 -4.12 -2.51
N ARG A 458 -27.33 -5.08 -3.33
CA ARG A 458 -28.71 -5.11 -3.84
C ARG A 458 -29.75 -5.29 -2.74
N LYS A 459 -29.52 -6.17 -1.76
CA LYS A 459 -30.45 -6.40 -0.64
C LYS A 459 -30.64 -5.14 0.20
N LEU A 460 -29.57 -4.40 0.47
CA LEU A 460 -29.57 -3.20 1.33
C LEU A 460 -29.74 -1.89 0.56
N GLY A 461 -29.76 -1.93 -0.77
CA GLY A 461 -29.80 -0.74 -1.62
C GLY A 461 -28.56 0.15 -1.48
N LEU A 462 -27.38 -0.45 -1.38
CA LEU A 462 -26.07 0.19 -1.25
C LEU A 462 -25.25 0.05 -2.54
N PRO A 463 -24.27 0.94 -2.78
CA PRO A 463 -23.32 0.77 -3.89
C PRO A 463 -22.53 -0.54 -3.77
N MET A 464 -21.87 -0.94 -4.86
CA MET A 464 -20.96 -2.08 -4.80
C MET A 464 -19.86 -1.81 -3.78
N GLN A 465 -19.58 -2.81 -2.95
CA GLN A 465 -18.51 -2.73 -1.95
C GLN A 465 -17.15 -2.59 -2.61
N THR A 466 -16.29 -1.77 -2.01
CA THR A 466 -14.91 -1.55 -2.46
C THR A 466 -13.88 -1.85 -1.38
N THR A 467 -14.31 -2.17 -0.16
CA THR A 467 -13.45 -2.66 0.91
C THR A 467 -13.92 -4.04 1.34
N HIS A 468 -13.03 -4.84 1.91
CA HIS A 468 -13.36 -6.22 2.21
C HIS A 468 -12.52 -6.85 3.33
N ARG A 469 -13.11 -7.84 3.99
CA ARG A 469 -12.44 -8.89 4.75
C ARG A 469 -13.17 -10.20 4.49
N LEU A 470 -12.45 -11.25 4.11
CA LEU A 470 -13.00 -12.59 3.93
C LEU A 470 -13.37 -13.23 5.27
N HIS A 471 -14.47 -14.00 5.29
CA HIS A 471 -14.80 -14.82 6.45
C HIS A 471 -13.75 -15.88 6.72
N CYS A 472 -13.39 -16.03 8.00
CA CYS A 472 -12.21 -16.80 8.44
C CYS A 472 -10.87 -16.36 7.82
N VAL A 473 -10.83 -15.18 7.18
CA VAL A 473 -9.67 -14.56 6.52
C VAL A 473 -8.87 -15.52 5.61
N THR A 474 -9.60 -16.35 4.87
CA THR A 474 -9.00 -17.34 3.95
C THR A 474 -8.10 -16.68 2.91
N TRP A 475 -6.92 -17.25 2.66
CA TRP A 475 -5.92 -16.67 1.76
C TRP A 475 -5.41 -17.65 0.69
N ASN A 476 -5.27 -17.15 -0.54
CA ASN A 476 -4.80 -17.87 -1.70
C ASN A 476 -3.45 -17.32 -2.18
N GLY A 477 -2.51 -18.22 -2.46
CA GLY A 477 -1.22 -17.90 -3.04
C GLY A 477 -0.42 -16.91 -2.18
N TRP A 478 0.32 -16.04 -2.85
CA TRP A 478 1.03 -14.94 -2.19
C TRP A 478 0.22 -13.64 -2.26
N ALA A 479 -0.14 -13.22 -3.47
CA ALA A 479 -0.99 -12.06 -3.75
C ALA A 479 -2.28 -12.44 -4.50
N ASP A 480 -2.61 -13.73 -4.59
CA ASP A 480 -3.71 -14.19 -5.47
C ASP A 480 -5.07 -13.76 -4.94
N THR A 481 -5.29 -13.81 -3.62
CA THR A 481 -6.50 -13.24 -3.01
C THR A 481 -6.69 -11.79 -3.41
N ALA A 482 -5.66 -10.94 -3.25
CA ALA A 482 -5.72 -9.53 -3.63
C ALA A 482 -6.03 -9.33 -5.12
N LYS A 483 -5.43 -10.13 -6.01
CA LYS A 483 -5.72 -10.10 -7.46
C LYS A 483 -7.19 -10.48 -7.76
N ILE A 484 -7.71 -11.50 -7.10
CA ILE A 484 -9.09 -11.97 -7.25
C ILE A 484 -10.07 -10.92 -6.72
N GLU A 485 -9.82 -10.39 -5.53
CA GLU A 485 -10.63 -9.32 -4.92
C GLU A 485 -10.64 -8.07 -5.80
N ARG A 486 -9.49 -7.69 -6.36
CA ARG A 486 -9.41 -6.54 -7.25
C ARG A 486 -10.22 -6.72 -8.53
N SER A 487 -10.22 -7.93 -9.09
CA SER A 487 -11.08 -8.28 -10.23
C SER A 487 -12.58 -8.21 -9.89
N ALA A 488 -12.93 -8.25 -8.61
CA ALA A 488 -14.29 -8.09 -8.10
C ALA A 488 -14.63 -6.65 -7.67
N GLY A 489 -13.74 -5.68 -7.92
CA GLY A 489 -13.95 -4.26 -7.60
C GLY A 489 -13.51 -3.84 -6.20
N ILE A 490 -12.93 -4.75 -5.40
CA ILE A 490 -12.33 -4.40 -4.12
C ILE A 490 -11.03 -3.64 -4.32
N ARG A 491 -10.85 -2.57 -3.55
CA ARG A 491 -9.70 -1.66 -3.58
C ARG A 491 -8.96 -1.59 -2.23
N LEU A 492 -9.54 -2.09 -1.15
CA LEU A 492 -8.89 -2.14 0.17
C LEU A 492 -9.23 -3.46 0.89
N ASP A 493 -8.21 -4.24 1.20
CA ASP A 493 -8.29 -5.52 1.91
C ASP A 493 -7.86 -5.37 3.38
N LEU A 494 -8.64 -5.97 4.28
CA LEU A 494 -8.34 -6.11 5.72
C LEU A 494 -8.04 -7.56 6.14
N GLY A 495 -7.74 -8.45 5.20
CA GLY A 495 -7.49 -9.88 5.41
C GLY A 495 -6.15 -10.21 6.08
N TYR A 496 -5.19 -9.27 6.12
CA TYR A 496 -3.95 -9.43 6.90
C TYR A 496 -4.23 -9.28 8.40
N TYR A 497 -4.58 -10.42 9.00
CA TYR A 497 -5.13 -10.54 10.34
C TYR A 497 -4.04 -10.93 11.36
N TYR A 498 -3.81 -10.11 12.39
CA TYR A 498 -2.74 -10.38 13.36
C TYR A 498 -3.12 -11.52 14.33
N TRP A 499 -2.87 -12.75 13.88
CA TRP A 499 -3.28 -14.01 14.50
C TRP A 499 -2.28 -15.14 14.11
N PRO A 500 -2.20 -16.30 14.80
CA PRO A 500 -2.87 -16.69 16.05
C PRO A 500 -2.14 -16.24 17.31
N GLY A 501 -2.88 -16.17 18.42
CA GLY A 501 -2.31 -15.78 19.72
C GLY A 501 -1.18 -16.69 20.22
N SER A 502 -1.19 -17.97 19.84
CA SER A 502 -0.11 -18.91 20.16
C SER A 502 1.23 -18.53 19.53
N TRP A 503 1.19 -17.94 18.32
CA TRP A 503 2.39 -17.44 17.64
C TRP A 503 2.81 -16.08 18.20
N ILE A 504 1.86 -15.15 18.27
CA ILE A 504 2.08 -13.75 18.67
C ILE A 504 2.57 -13.63 20.11
N ARG A 505 2.16 -14.56 20.98
CA ARG A 505 2.61 -14.65 22.39
C ARG A 505 2.38 -13.33 23.12
N ARG A 506 1.16 -12.78 22.98
CA ARG A 506 0.64 -11.57 23.66
C ARG A 506 1.43 -10.27 23.39
N ARG A 507 2.07 -10.14 22.22
CA ARG A 507 2.83 -8.95 21.83
C ARG A 507 2.00 -8.04 20.92
N PRO A 508 1.66 -6.81 21.34
CA PRO A 508 1.14 -5.79 20.43
C PRO A 508 2.19 -5.43 19.38
N GLY A 509 1.77 -5.19 18.13
CA GLY A 509 2.69 -4.81 17.08
C GLY A 509 2.13 -4.90 15.66
N PHE A 510 3.05 -4.87 14.70
CA PHE A 510 2.82 -4.75 13.27
C PHE A 510 3.23 -6.04 12.55
N MET A 511 2.29 -6.95 12.30
CA MET A 511 2.57 -8.20 11.55
C MET A 511 3.21 -7.92 10.19
N THR A 512 2.73 -6.90 9.51
CA THR A 512 3.16 -6.46 8.17
C THR A 512 4.28 -5.42 8.22
N GLY A 513 4.81 -5.15 9.42
CA GLY A 513 5.82 -4.12 9.63
C GLY A 513 5.36 -2.69 9.29
N SER A 514 4.07 -2.42 9.11
CA SER A 514 3.56 -1.10 8.71
C SER A 514 2.27 -0.76 9.43
N GLY A 515 2.13 0.51 9.82
CA GLY A 515 0.87 1.09 10.30
C GLY A 515 0.04 1.74 9.20
N PHE A 516 0.56 1.89 7.97
CA PHE A 516 -0.15 2.50 6.85
C PHE A 516 -0.58 1.48 5.79
N PRO A 517 -1.76 1.69 5.17
CA PRO A 517 -2.12 0.95 3.97
C PRO A 517 -1.22 1.33 2.78
N GLN A 518 -0.78 0.33 2.02
CA GLN A 518 -0.08 0.51 0.74
C GLN A 518 -0.55 -0.57 -0.23
N ARG A 519 -0.39 -0.31 -1.52
CA ARG A 519 -0.79 -1.25 -2.58
C ARG A 519 -0.03 -2.57 -2.48
N PHE A 520 -0.69 -3.68 -2.79
CA PHE A 520 -0.01 -4.97 -2.96
C PHE A 520 0.95 -4.93 -4.16
N ALA A 521 1.95 -5.82 -4.16
CA ALA A 521 2.82 -6.10 -5.30
C ALA A 521 2.72 -7.58 -5.70
N ASP A 522 2.83 -7.88 -6.98
CA ASP A 522 3.02 -9.24 -7.49
C ASP A 522 4.50 -9.57 -7.70
N LEU A 523 4.83 -10.86 -7.87
CA LEU A 523 6.21 -11.34 -7.95
C LEU A 523 6.99 -10.84 -9.17
N ASP A 524 6.28 -10.36 -10.19
CA ASP A 524 6.87 -9.72 -11.36
C ASP A 524 6.96 -8.20 -11.25
N GLY A 525 6.73 -7.65 -10.05
CA GLY A 525 6.91 -6.22 -9.78
C GLY A 525 5.70 -5.34 -9.97
N ARG A 526 4.60 -5.88 -10.52
CA ARG A 526 3.38 -5.08 -10.70
C ARG A 526 2.85 -4.63 -9.36
N VAL A 527 2.65 -3.32 -9.22
CA VAL A 527 1.86 -2.74 -8.14
C VAL A 527 0.39 -2.98 -8.47
N LEU A 528 -0.33 -3.67 -7.59
CA LEU A 528 -1.73 -4.00 -7.75
C LEU A 528 -2.58 -2.84 -7.23
N ASP A 529 -3.62 -2.44 -7.95
CA ASP A 529 -4.54 -1.37 -7.54
C ASP A 529 -5.51 -1.80 -6.41
N ILE A 530 -4.97 -2.38 -5.34
CA ILE A 530 -5.67 -2.79 -4.13
C ILE A 530 -4.72 -2.58 -2.94
N TYR A 531 -5.20 -1.86 -1.93
CA TYR A 531 -4.46 -1.54 -0.72
C TYR A 531 -4.54 -2.67 0.30
N GLN A 532 -3.41 -3.00 0.92
CA GLN A 532 -3.33 -3.84 2.10
C GLN A 532 -3.44 -2.98 3.36
N ALA A 533 -4.55 -3.08 4.09
CA ALA A 533 -4.71 -2.47 5.41
C ALA A 533 -4.74 -3.57 6.49
N ALA A 534 -3.67 -3.73 7.25
CA ALA A 534 -3.62 -4.80 8.24
C ALA A 534 -4.66 -4.62 9.37
N SER A 535 -5.26 -5.73 9.79
CA SER A 535 -6.07 -5.83 11.01
C SER A 535 -5.14 -6.05 12.19
N HIS A 536 -4.62 -4.95 12.73
CA HIS A 536 -3.63 -4.94 13.81
C HIS A 536 -4.27 -5.29 15.16
N LEU A 537 -5.45 -4.71 15.41
CA LEU A 537 -6.14 -4.71 16.68
C LEU A 537 -7.28 -5.72 16.62
N VAL A 538 -7.03 -6.92 17.15
CA VAL A 538 -7.90 -8.09 17.01
C VAL A 538 -8.29 -8.60 18.39
N ASN A 539 -9.59 -8.76 18.66
CA ASN A 539 -10.13 -9.29 19.93
C ASN A 539 -9.73 -10.76 20.20
N GLU A 540 -9.39 -11.53 19.18
CA GLU A 540 -9.19 -12.99 19.24
C GLU A 540 -7.72 -13.44 19.32
N ASN A 541 -6.76 -12.51 19.33
CA ASN A 541 -5.34 -12.84 19.25
C ASN A 541 -4.67 -13.08 20.61
N GLY A 542 -5.43 -13.03 21.72
CA GLY A 542 -4.94 -13.30 23.06
C GLY A 542 -4.04 -12.21 23.66
N ILE A 543 -3.87 -11.06 23.00
CA ILE A 543 -3.30 -9.86 23.59
C ILE A 543 -4.34 -9.27 24.56
N ASP A 544 -3.89 -8.70 25.68
CA ASP A 544 -4.78 -7.93 26.54
C ASP A 544 -5.42 -6.80 25.74
N GLN A 545 -6.75 -6.80 25.69
CA GLN A 545 -7.54 -5.98 24.79
C GLN A 545 -7.22 -4.49 24.91
N ARG A 546 -7.21 -3.97 26.14
CA ARG A 546 -6.94 -2.56 26.41
C ARG A 546 -5.47 -2.22 26.12
N ARG A 547 -4.54 -3.00 26.67
CA ARG A 547 -3.10 -2.77 26.50
C ARG A 547 -2.68 -2.79 25.03
N GLY A 548 -3.24 -3.70 24.23
CA GLY A 548 -2.94 -3.80 22.80
C GLY A 548 -3.26 -2.50 22.04
N ILE A 549 -4.44 -1.94 22.31
CA ILE A 549 -4.89 -0.68 21.71
C ILE A 549 -4.02 0.48 22.19
N GLU A 550 -3.87 0.62 23.51
CA GLU A 550 -3.16 1.74 24.14
C GLU A 550 -1.70 1.82 23.68
N VAL A 551 -0.97 0.69 23.65
CA VAL A 551 0.44 0.67 23.23
C VAL A 551 0.63 1.18 21.79
N MET A 552 -0.26 0.80 20.87
CA MET A 552 -0.15 1.24 19.48
C MET A 552 -0.47 2.74 19.34
N LEU A 553 -1.55 3.21 19.98
CA LEU A 553 -1.92 4.61 19.92
C LEU A 553 -0.88 5.51 20.62
N ASP A 554 -0.35 5.09 21.76
CA ASP A 554 0.64 5.87 22.52
C ASP A 554 1.95 6.03 21.75
N ARG A 555 2.41 4.99 21.03
CA ARG A 555 3.62 5.09 20.18
C ARG A 555 3.40 5.91 18.91
N ALA A 556 2.18 5.95 18.41
CA ALA A 556 1.85 6.80 17.27
C ALA A 556 1.84 8.29 17.65
N LEU A 557 1.26 8.62 18.80
CA LEU A 557 1.13 9.99 19.30
C LEU A 557 2.39 10.50 20.00
N GLY A 558 3.14 9.59 20.62
CA GLY A 558 4.32 9.84 21.44
C GLY A 558 5.61 10.07 20.65
N PRO A 559 6.76 10.01 21.34
CA PRO A 559 8.06 10.34 20.77
C PRO A 559 8.53 9.35 19.68
N GLU A 560 8.03 8.11 19.67
CA GLU A 560 8.36 7.11 18.65
C GLU A 560 7.83 7.50 17.26
N GLN A 561 6.72 8.24 17.22
CA GLN A 561 6.09 8.71 15.99
C GLN A 561 5.77 7.56 15.02
N PHE A 562 5.29 6.43 15.55
CA PHE A 562 4.85 5.26 14.78
C PHE A 562 3.44 5.48 14.24
N PHE A 563 3.32 6.47 13.35
CA PHE A 563 2.05 6.90 12.77
C PHE A 563 1.34 5.77 12.01
N GLY A 564 0.03 5.84 11.88
CA GLY A 564 -0.71 4.85 11.09
C GLY A 564 -2.23 4.98 11.12
N ALA A 565 -2.88 4.18 10.27
CA ALA A 565 -4.31 3.92 10.30
C ALA A 565 -4.52 2.44 10.66
N PHE A 566 -4.80 2.18 11.94
CA PHE A 566 -4.78 0.83 12.49
C PHE A 566 -6.13 0.14 12.29
N GLY A 567 -6.16 -0.89 11.43
CA GLY A 567 -7.32 -1.76 11.24
C GLY A 567 -7.69 -2.56 12.49
N THR A 568 -8.99 -2.64 12.77
CA THR A 568 -9.55 -3.40 13.91
C THR A 568 -10.29 -4.65 13.44
N HIS A 569 -10.53 -5.58 14.35
CA HIS A 569 -11.54 -6.63 14.23
C HIS A 569 -12.28 -6.81 15.56
N TYR A 570 -13.60 -7.00 15.48
CA TYR A 570 -14.49 -7.36 16.59
C TYR A 570 -15.77 -8.00 16.06
N ASP A 571 -16.33 -8.95 16.83
CA ASP A 571 -17.52 -9.75 16.43
C ASP A 571 -18.77 -9.40 17.23
N TYR A 572 -18.77 -8.25 17.91
CA TYR A 572 -19.87 -7.81 18.79
C TYR A 572 -20.19 -8.80 19.92
N SER A 573 -19.22 -9.64 20.31
CA SER A 573 -19.36 -10.73 21.28
C SER A 573 -18.82 -10.40 22.67
N ASP A 574 -18.05 -9.31 22.80
CA ASP A 574 -17.38 -8.90 24.02
C ASP A 574 -17.32 -7.36 24.16
N ARG A 575 -16.45 -6.87 25.06
CA ARG A 575 -16.26 -5.43 25.34
C ARG A 575 -15.22 -4.77 24.45
N TYR A 576 -14.65 -5.46 23.46
CA TYR A 576 -13.52 -4.93 22.69
C TYR A 576 -13.87 -3.65 21.93
N PHE A 577 -15.08 -3.60 21.35
CA PHE A 577 -15.60 -2.40 20.71
C PHE A 577 -15.63 -1.19 21.66
N ASP A 578 -16.12 -1.38 22.89
CA ASP A 578 -16.17 -0.32 23.90
C ASP A 578 -14.74 0.14 24.28
N HIS A 579 -13.78 -0.79 24.35
CA HIS A 579 -12.37 -0.46 24.62
C HIS A 579 -11.72 0.35 23.50
N LEU A 580 -11.99 0.01 22.23
CA LEU A 580 -11.52 0.78 21.06
C LEU A 580 -12.06 2.21 21.11
N VAL A 581 -13.36 2.37 21.32
CA VAL A 581 -14.02 3.69 21.39
C VAL A 581 -13.46 4.52 22.55
N SER A 582 -13.34 3.94 23.76
CA SER A 582 -12.84 4.67 24.93
C SER A 582 -11.38 5.10 24.73
N ALA A 583 -10.51 4.18 24.31
CA ALA A 583 -9.09 4.46 24.13
C ALA A 583 -8.83 5.52 23.06
N ALA A 584 -9.60 5.49 21.96
CA ALA A 584 -9.51 6.49 20.91
C ALA A 584 -9.97 7.87 21.40
N ARG A 585 -11.12 7.94 22.10
CA ARG A 585 -11.65 9.19 22.66
C ARG A 585 -10.67 9.82 23.66
N GLU A 586 -10.12 9.02 24.57
CA GLU A 586 -9.16 9.46 25.58
C GLU A 586 -7.89 10.07 24.97
N ARG A 587 -7.57 9.71 23.72
CA ARG A 587 -6.35 10.13 23.00
C ARG A 587 -6.61 11.06 21.81
N GLY A 588 -7.86 11.44 21.57
CA GLY A 588 -8.24 12.26 20.41
C GLY A 588 -7.98 11.58 19.06
N VAL A 589 -8.04 10.24 19.01
CA VAL A 589 -7.82 9.46 17.78
C VAL A 589 -9.14 9.28 17.04
N ALA A 590 -9.12 9.51 15.72
CA ALA A 590 -10.31 9.36 14.89
C ALA A 590 -10.75 7.89 14.75
N LEU A 591 -12.07 7.69 14.73
CA LEU A 591 -12.73 6.42 14.45
C LEU A 591 -13.35 6.51 13.07
N ILE A 592 -12.85 5.75 12.10
CA ILE A 592 -13.23 5.88 10.69
C ILE A 592 -13.68 4.55 10.09
N SER A 593 -14.51 4.62 9.04
CA SER A 593 -14.78 3.46 8.20
C SER A 593 -13.63 3.16 7.23
N ALA A 594 -13.51 1.92 6.78
CA ALA A 594 -12.57 1.52 5.73
C ALA A 594 -12.83 2.27 4.42
N ALA A 595 -14.10 2.53 4.07
CA ALA A 595 -14.45 3.39 2.93
C ALA A 595 -13.93 4.84 3.08
N GLN A 596 -13.96 5.43 4.28
CA GLN A 596 -13.37 6.76 4.53
C GLN A 596 -11.85 6.74 4.33
N LEU A 597 -11.18 5.70 4.84
CA LEU A 597 -9.75 5.50 4.65
C LEU A 597 -9.40 5.41 3.16
N LEU A 598 -10.10 4.56 2.40
CA LEU A 598 -9.87 4.40 0.95
C LEU A 598 -10.03 5.73 0.19
N ARG A 599 -11.11 6.48 0.46
CA ARG A 599 -11.33 7.78 -0.19
C ARG A 599 -10.20 8.78 0.10
N TRP A 600 -9.74 8.84 1.36
CA TRP A 600 -8.62 9.70 1.72
C TRP A 600 -7.34 9.30 1.00
N ILE A 601 -7.02 8.00 0.97
CA ILE A 601 -5.82 7.50 0.29
C ILE A 601 -5.87 7.84 -1.20
N ASP A 602 -6.98 7.56 -1.89
CA ASP A 602 -7.14 7.89 -3.32
C ASP A 602 -6.97 9.40 -3.56
N ARG A 603 -7.55 10.25 -2.70
CA ARG A 603 -7.41 11.71 -2.80
C ARG A 603 -5.98 12.19 -2.56
N ARG A 604 -5.31 11.68 -1.52
CA ARG A 604 -3.92 11.99 -1.21
C ARG A 604 -3.00 11.55 -2.36
N GLU A 605 -3.21 10.35 -2.86
CA GLU A 605 -2.49 9.76 -3.99
C GLU A 605 -2.77 10.45 -5.33
N ALA A 606 -3.83 11.25 -5.45
CA ALA A 606 -4.12 12.09 -6.61
C ALA A 606 -3.65 13.55 -6.43
N THR A 607 -3.22 13.94 -5.23
CA THR A 607 -2.68 15.27 -4.96
C THR A 607 -1.26 15.39 -5.50
N ARG A 608 -0.92 16.49 -6.18
CA ARG A 608 0.39 16.69 -6.82
C ARG A 608 0.96 18.08 -6.51
N PHE A 609 2.27 18.13 -6.26
CA PHE A 609 3.06 19.35 -6.47
C PHE A 609 3.55 19.35 -7.92
N GLU A 610 3.48 20.50 -8.58
CA GLU A 610 3.78 20.67 -9.99
C GLU A 610 4.56 21.97 -10.22
N ALA A 611 5.23 22.09 -11.37
CA ALA A 611 5.93 23.31 -11.79
C ALA A 611 6.85 23.90 -10.71
N LEU A 612 7.62 23.04 -10.04
CA LEU A 612 8.55 23.44 -8.99
C LEU A 612 9.70 24.26 -9.59
N ALA A 613 9.98 25.43 -9.03
CA ALA A 613 11.12 26.25 -9.38
C ALA A 613 11.78 26.86 -8.14
N TRP A 614 13.11 26.92 -8.15
CA TRP A 614 13.93 27.34 -7.01
C TRP A 614 15.01 28.33 -7.45
N SER A 615 15.07 29.50 -6.82
CA SER A 615 16.06 30.54 -7.13
C SER A 615 17.28 30.57 -6.18
N GLY A 616 17.27 29.74 -5.13
CA GLY A 616 18.21 29.85 -4.00
C GLY A 616 17.58 30.50 -2.76
N TYR A 617 16.52 31.27 -2.95
CA TYR A 617 15.81 31.98 -1.87
C TYR A 617 14.29 31.79 -1.98
N ASP A 618 13.74 31.80 -3.19
CA ASP A 618 12.31 31.62 -3.44
C ASP A 618 12.04 30.24 -4.05
N LEU A 619 11.14 29.49 -3.41
CA LEU A 619 10.56 28.26 -3.94
C LEU A 619 9.15 28.56 -4.44
N THR A 620 8.87 28.23 -5.69
CA THR A 620 7.53 28.31 -6.26
C THR A 620 7.06 26.93 -6.70
N PHE A 621 5.78 26.65 -6.53
CA PHE A 621 5.13 25.43 -7.03
C PHE A 621 3.63 25.65 -7.17
N ARG A 622 2.98 24.80 -7.97
CA ARG A 622 1.53 24.67 -8.04
C ARG A 622 1.09 23.41 -7.31
N VAL A 623 -0.04 23.50 -6.63
CA VAL A 623 -0.72 22.37 -5.99
C VAL A 623 -1.96 22.02 -6.80
N ARG A 624 -2.03 20.75 -7.24
CA ARG A 624 -3.27 20.12 -7.67
C ARG A 624 -3.79 19.27 -6.52
N LEU A 625 -4.93 19.65 -5.98
CA LEU A 625 -5.62 18.95 -4.89
C LEU A 625 -7.04 18.65 -5.34
N PRO A 626 -7.43 17.37 -5.50
CA PRO A 626 -8.82 17.02 -5.77
C PRO A 626 -9.75 17.45 -4.62
N ASP A 627 -11.00 17.76 -4.95
CA ASP A 627 -12.03 18.09 -3.97
C ASP A 627 -12.22 16.96 -2.97
N GLY A 628 -12.44 17.33 -1.70
CA GLY A 628 -12.70 16.39 -0.62
C GLY A 628 -12.96 17.13 0.69
N PRO A 629 -13.68 16.50 1.62
CA PRO A 629 -14.15 17.17 2.83
C PRO A 629 -13.04 17.34 3.88
N GLU A 630 -11.99 16.51 3.84
CA GLU A 630 -10.87 16.57 4.78
C GLU A 630 -9.82 17.63 4.43
N GLN A 631 -9.16 18.21 5.44
CA GLN A 631 -8.03 19.11 5.21
C GLN A 631 -6.77 18.30 4.86
N ALA A 632 -6.07 18.72 3.80
CA ALA A 632 -4.75 18.21 3.48
C ALA A 632 -3.67 19.14 4.04
N THR A 633 -2.53 18.58 4.44
CA THR A 633 -1.42 19.35 5.00
C THR A 633 -0.16 19.17 4.17
N GLY A 634 0.44 20.30 3.81
CA GLY A 634 1.75 20.38 3.19
C GLY A 634 2.85 20.46 4.23
N MET A 635 4.01 19.88 3.91
CA MET A 635 5.21 19.94 4.72
C MET A 635 6.35 20.51 3.88
N LEU A 636 7.08 21.48 4.40
CA LEU A 636 8.28 22.04 3.77
C LEU A 636 9.46 21.99 4.75
N PRO A 637 10.65 21.53 4.33
CA PRO A 637 11.84 21.61 5.19
C PRO A 637 12.06 23.05 5.65
N VAL A 638 12.27 23.24 6.96
CA VAL A 638 12.46 24.59 7.54
C VAL A 638 13.76 25.23 7.10
N SER A 639 14.77 24.42 6.78
CA SER A 639 16.08 24.89 6.34
C SER A 639 16.41 24.36 4.95
N ALA A 640 16.94 25.24 4.10
CA ALA A 640 17.47 24.91 2.78
C ALA A 640 18.71 25.78 2.54
N LEU A 641 19.78 25.21 1.99
CA LEU A 641 21.09 25.88 1.92
C LEU A 641 21.50 26.42 3.31
N SER A 642 21.82 27.72 3.41
CA SER A 642 22.09 28.48 4.63
C SER A 642 20.88 29.33 5.09
N HIS A 643 19.71 29.15 4.47
CA HIS A 643 18.51 29.94 4.70
C HIS A 643 17.47 29.19 5.51
N ARG A 644 16.59 29.95 6.18
CA ARG A 644 15.42 29.41 6.89
C ARG A 644 14.14 29.90 6.25
N LEU A 645 13.11 29.05 6.26
CA LEU A 645 11.79 29.37 5.77
C LEU A 645 11.20 30.52 6.60
N ALA A 646 10.92 31.64 5.93
CA ALA A 646 10.44 32.87 6.51
C ALA A 646 8.93 33.10 6.27
N ALA A 647 8.44 32.77 5.08
CA ALA A 647 7.04 32.97 4.71
C ALA A 647 6.54 31.97 3.67
N ILE A 648 5.25 31.63 3.75
CA ILE A 648 4.51 30.91 2.72
C ILE A 648 3.37 31.82 2.25
N THR A 649 3.18 31.92 0.94
CA THR A 649 2.07 32.66 0.33
C THR A 649 1.39 31.81 -0.74
N ARG A 650 0.07 31.98 -0.91
CA ARG A 650 -0.73 31.39 -1.98
C ARG A 650 -1.53 32.49 -2.66
N GLY A 651 -1.34 32.66 -3.97
CA GLY A 651 -2.00 33.75 -4.72
C GLY A 651 -1.76 35.14 -4.11
N GLY A 652 -0.59 35.37 -3.51
CA GLY A 652 -0.23 36.62 -2.83
C GLY A 652 -0.72 36.75 -1.38
N HIS A 653 -1.57 35.84 -0.90
CA HIS A 653 -2.04 35.84 0.49
C HIS A 653 -1.14 34.99 1.39
N ARG A 654 -0.87 35.47 2.60
CA ARG A 654 -0.04 34.74 3.58
C ARG A 654 -0.74 33.46 4.04
N VAL A 655 -0.01 32.35 4.01
CA VAL A 655 -0.45 31.06 4.55
C VAL A 655 0.28 30.85 5.89
N PRO A 656 -0.44 30.68 7.01
CA PRO A 656 0.19 30.39 8.29
C PRO A 656 0.80 28.99 8.28
N PHE A 657 1.88 28.82 9.03
CA PHE A 657 2.50 27.52 9.26
C PHE A 657 2.99 27.41 10.70
N ARG A 658 3.15 26.18 11.18
CA ARG A 658 3.88 25.89 12.42
C ARG A 658 5.11 25.04 12.11
N VAL A 659 6.09 25.06 12.99
CA VAL A 659 7.26 24.18 12.87
C VAL A 659 7.07 22.93 13.72
N GLU A 660 7.30 21.76 13.13
CA GLU A 660 7.20 20.47 13.82
C GLU A 660 8.36 19.56 13.42
N THR A 661 8.94 18.85 14.39
CA THR A 661 9.97 17.84 14.13
C THR A 661 9.31 16.50 13.83
N ILE A 662 9.39 16.08 12.57
CA ILE A 662 8.90 14.79 12.10
C ILE A 662 10.10 13.91 11.81
N LYS A 663 10.26 12.83 12.60
CA LYS A 663 11.30 11.81 12.42
C LYS A 663 12.70 12.39 12.28
N GLY A 664 12.99 13.38 13.13
CA GLY A 664 14.31 14.00 13.26
C GLY A 664 14.58 15.18 12.31
N LEU A 665 13.62 15.52 11.43
CA LEU A 665 13.70 16.65 10.51
C LEU A 665 12.61 17.69 10.84
N ASP A 666 12.96 18.96 10.78
CA ASP A 666 12.03 20.07 11.06
C ASP A 666 11.30 20.49 9.79
N TYR A 667 9.96 20.50 9.86
CA TYR A 667 9.07 20.92 8.78
C TYR A 667 8.19 22.09 9.18
N ALA A 668 7.97 23.01 8.25
CA ALA A 668 6.83 23.92 8.27
C ALA A 668 5.59 23.16 7.81
N MET A 669 4.62 23.00 8.71
CA MET A 669 3.32 22.34 8.48
C MET A 669 2.29 23.42 8.18
N PHE A 670 1.58 23.32 7.05
CA PHE A 670 0.60 24.32 6.60
C PHE A 670 -0.57 23.68 5.87
N GLU A 671 -1.74 24.34 5.93
CA GLU A 671 -2.93 23.92 5.18
C GLU A 671 -2.67 23.97 3.67
N LEU A 672 -2.94 22.86 3.02
CA LEU A 672 -2.75 22.67 1.59
C LEU A 672 -4.07 22.86 0.86
N GLU A 673 -4.12 23.81 -0.06
CA GLU A 673 -5.23 24.02 -0.98
C GLU A 673 -4.71 24.05 -2.42
N ALA A 674 -5.59 23.90 -3.39
CA ALA A 674 -5.21 24.05 -4.80
C ALA A 674 -4.76 25.49 -5.11
N GLY A 675 -3.74 25.64 -5.95
CA GLY A 675 -3.25 26.95 -6.40
C GLY A 675 -1.74 27.08 -6.43
N THR A 676 -1.26 28.28 -6.71
CA THR A 676 0.17 28.59 -6.82
C THR A 676 0.71 29.15 -5.50
N TYR A 677 1.81 28.55 -5.03
CA TYR A 677 2.51 28.91 -3.81
C TYR A 677 3.86 29.57 -4.11
N THR A 678 4.25 30.49 -3.24
CA THR A 678 5.60 31.05 -3.17
C THR A 678 6.06 31.00 -1.72
N VAL A 679 7.25 30.44 -1.51
CA VAL A 679 7.87 30.24 -0.20
C VAL A 679 9.21 30.95 -0.19
N LEU A 680 9.36 31.87 0.75
CA LEU A 680 10.59 32.63 0.95
C LEU A 680 11.46 31.94 2.00
N TYR A 681 12.71 31.70 1.63
CA TYR A 681 13.80 31.34 2.52
C TYR A 681 14.78 32.51 2.61
N ASP A 682 15.05 33.03 3.81
CA ASP A 682 15.94 34.18 3.98
C ASP A 682 17.11 33.91 4.95
N GLU A 683 18.18 34.70 4.85
CA GLU A 683 19.34 34.65 5.76
C GLU A 683 19.08 35.32 7.10
N LYS A 684 18.19 36.31 7.15
CA LYS A 684 17.98 37.14 8.36
C LYS A 684 17.27 36.34 9.45
N THR A 685 16.36 35.44 9.09
CA THR A 685 15.74 34.47 9.99
C THR A 685 16.72 33.39 10.46
N SER A 686 17.80 33.11 9.73
CA SER A 686 18.91 32.25 10.19
C SER A 686 19.67 32.82 11.40
N ALA A 687 19.64 34.14 11.60
CA ALA A 687 20.24 34.80 12.75
C ALA A 687 19.32 34.90 13.99
N MET A 688 18.04 34.52 13.88
CA MET A 688 17.10 34.54 15.00
C MET A 688 17.10 33.20 15.76
N PRO A 689 17.05 33.22 17.12
CA PRO A 689 16.91 32.00 17.89
C PRO A 689 15.65 31.25 17.47
N ALA A 690 15.71 29.91 17.45
CA ALA A 690 14.54 29.09 17.15
C ALA A 690 13.37 29.51 18.06
N PRO A 691 12.13 29.61 17.54
CA PRO A 691 10.97 29.82 18.39
C PRO A 691 10.99 28.77 19.50
N ALA A 692 10.81 29.21 20.75
CA ALA A 692 10.81 28.31 21.89
C ALA A 692 9.81 27.17 21.62
N ARG A 693 10.26 25.91 21.80
CA ARG A 693 9.39 24.74 21.69
C ARG A 693 8.19 24.97 22.62
N LEU A 694 7.00 25.18 22.04
CA LEU A 694 5.76 25.06 22.80
C LEU A 694 5.71 23.58 23.24
N ARG A 695 5.82 23.38 24.55
CA ARG A 695 5.82 22.06 25.19
C ARG A 695 4.46 21.41 25.08
#